data_AF-A0A6J1F277-F1
#
_entry.id   AF-A0A6J1F277-F1
#
_cell.length_a   1.000
_cell.length_b   1.000
_cell.length_c   1.000
_cell.angle_alpha   90.00
_cell.angle_beta   90.00
_cell.angle_gamma   90.00
#
_symmetry.space_group_name_H-M   'P 1'
#
loop_
_entity.id
_entity.type
_entity.pdbx_description
1 polymer ?
#
loop_
_entity_poly.entity_id
_entity_poly.type
_entity_poly.pdbx_seq_one_letter_code
_entity_poly.pdbx_strand_id
1 'polypeptide(L)'
;MRTKWAHNLEVVAKFLVRLHNYSESMLALKNLKAAYIDKLVSVRGTVVKVSTVKPLVVQMSFDCAKCKSNITRIFPDGKFSPPSFCELDGCKSKTFIPIRSTAEAIDFQKIRLQELTKSDDHEEGRVPRTVECELTEDLVDACIPGDVVTVTGIIKVINNYMDIGGGKSKGKSQGLYYLYLEAVSIKNSKSQSSPEEMQDSNSNARATDLLDLFSFSPRDLEFIVKFSGEYGSDVFRQILQSICPSIYGHELVKAGITLALFGGVRKHSKDQNKVPVRGDIHVIVVGDPGLGKSQILQAAAAISPRGIYVCGNATTKAGLTVAVVRDSMTNDYAFEAGAMVLADGGLCCIDEFDKMSAEHQALLEAMEQQCVSIAKAGLVASLSARTSVLAAANPVGGHYNRAKTVNENLKMRAALLSRFDLVFILLDKPDEFLDKRVSEHIMSLHAGYGERASTAKRLRKDITPLALKNVPMENDGKGDACSKGESLVSRLRLDRAKDSDFVPLPGQLLRKYIAYARTFVFPRMSKPAADILQRFYLQLRDQNTSADGTPITARQLESLVRLAEARARVDLREEITVQDAMDVVEIMKESLYDKYVDEHGVLDFGRSGGMSQQKEAKRFLSALNKQSDLQQKDCFSISEIYILADRIGLQVPDIDTFIENLNSVGYLLKKGPKTYQVLSSSYTSQSTRSRG
;
A
#
# COMPACT_ATOMS: atom_id res chain seq x y z
N MET A 1 6.08 -50.47 52.18
CA MET A 1 7.03 -50.52 51.03
C MET A 1 6.63 -49.50 49.95
N ARG A 2 6.70 -48.19 50.25
CA ARG A 2 6.34 -47.10 49.30
C ARG A 2 7.28 -45.89 49.44
N THR A 3 8.58 -46.14 49.64
CA THR A 3 9.57 -45.08 49.96
C THR A 3 10.98 -45.39 49.43
N LYS A 4 11.14 -45.76 48.15
CA LYS A 4 12.48 -45.93 47.52
C LYS A 4 12.55 -45.63 46.01
N TRP A 5 11.72 -44.74 45.47
CA TRP A 5 11.70 -44.44 44.02
C TRP A 5 11.73 -42.92 43.71
N ALA A 6 12.35 -42.09 44.57
CA ALA A 6 12.33 -40.63 44.41
C ALA A 6 13.71 -39.98 44.15
N HIS A 7 14.79 -40.76 44.06
CA HIS A 7 16.13 -40.21 43.79
C HIS A 7 16.84 -41.10 42.79
N ASN A 8 16.76 -40.70 41.50
CA ASN A 8 17.61 -41.07 40.35
C ASN A 8 16.79 -41.05 39.04
N LEU A 9 16.14 -39.94 38.74
CA LEU A 9 15.77 -39.60 37.36
C LEU A 9 16.66 -38.42 36.98
N GLU A 10 17.84 -38.74 36.43
CA GLU A 10 18.55 -37.84 35.53
C GLU A 10 17.54 -37.25 34.56
N VAL A 11 17.62 -35.92 34.34
CA VAL A 11 16.71 -35.09 33.56
C VAL A 11 16.12 -35.85 32.37
N VAL A 12 14.96 -36.48 32.59
CA VAL A 12 14.21 -37.11 31.51
C VAL A 12 13.79 -35.96 30.61
N ALA A 13 14.22 -36.01 29.36
CA ALA A 13 13.89 -35.02 28.34
C ALA A 13 12.41 -34.61 28.48
N LYS A 14 12.15 -33.34 28.78
CA LYS A 14 10.79 -32.80 28.80
C LYS A 14 10.30 -32.76 27.36
N PHE A 15 9.36 -33.63 27.01
CA PHE A 15 8.73 -33.62 25.69
C PHE A 15 7.56 -32.63 25.69
N LEU A 16 7.68 -31.56 24.91
CA LEU A 16 6.62 -30.58 24.70
C LEU A 16 5.78 -31.02 23.50
N VAL A 17 4.49 -31.27 23.72
CA VAL A 17 3.56 -31.65 22.65
C VAL A 17 2.87 -30.39 22.13
N ARG A 18 3.15 -30.05 20.87
CA ARG A 18 2.54 -28.90 20.18
C ARG A 18 1.40 -29.39 19.28
N LEU A 19 0.17 -28.99 19.60
CA LEU A 19 -1.01 -29.33 18.79
C LEU A 19 -1.15 -28.31 17.66
N HIS A 20 -1.13 -28.77 16.40
CA HIS A 20 -1.29 -27.92 15.22
C HIS A 20 -2.58 -28.25 14.46
N ASN A 21 -3.17 -27.24 13.81
CA ASN A 21 -4.22 -27.39 12.80
C ASN A 21 -5.47 -28.19 13.24
N TYR A 22 -6.00 -27.97 14.44
CA TYR A 22 -7.31 -28.51 14.82
C TYR A 22 -8.43 -27.62 14.23
N SER A 23 -9.01 -28.04 13.11
CA SER A 23 -9.98 -27.24 12.35
C SER A 23 -11.28 -26.97 13.11
N GLU A 24 -11.70 -27.88 13.98
CA GLU A 24 -12.92 -27.72 14.79
C GLU A 24 -12.76 -26.68 15.92
N SER A 25 -11.53 -26.36 16.35
CA SER A 25 -11.28 -25.30 17.34
C SER A 25 -11.05 -23.93 16.70
N MET A 26 -11.14 -23.80 15.37
CA MET A 26 -10.93 -22.53 14.69
C MET A 26 -12.09 -21.58 14.99
N LEU A 27 -11.84 -20.57 15.82
CA LEU A 27 -12.83 -19.56 16.19
C LEU A 27 -12.41 -18.18 15.67
N ALA A 28 -13.39 -17.46 15.13
CA ALA A 28 -13.24 -16.04 14.87
C ALA A 28 -13.16 -15.27 16.19
N LEU A 29 -12.38 -14.18 16.24
CA LEU A 29 -12.20 -13.40 17.47
C LEU A 29 -13.54 -12.84 17.99
N LYS A 30 -14.49 -12.57 17.09
CA LYS A 30 -15.87 -12.20 17.46
C LYS A 30 -16.62 -13.23 18.33
N ASN A 31 -16.25 -14.51 18.22
CA ASN A 31 -16.90 -15.61 18.92
C ASN A 31 -16.19 -16.01 20.22
N LEU A 32 -15.08 -15.36 20.58
CA LEU A 32 -14.43 -15.54 21.86
C LEU A 32 -15.33 -15.00 22.98
N LYS A 33 -15.99 -15.93 23.67
CA LYS A 33 -16.95 -15.67 24.75
C LYS A 33 -16.58 -16.51 25.97
N ALA A 34 -17.16 -16.17 27.12
CA ALA A 34 -16.95 -16.88 28.38
C ALA A 34 -17.23 -18.41 28.31
N ALA A 35 -18.07 -18.87 27.37
CA ALA A 35 -18.35 -20.30 27.17
C ALA A 35 -17.14 -21.16 26.73
N TYR A 36 -16.06 -20.50 26.31
CA TYR A 36 -14.81 -21.14 25.85
C TYR A 36 -13.65 -21.00 26.84
N ILE A 37 -13.90 -20.50 28.06
CA ILE A 37 -12.90 -20.51 29.13
C ILE A 37 -12.47 -21.96 29.40
N ASP A 38 -11.16 -22.16 29.59
CA ASP A 38 -10.50 -23.46 29.80
C ASP A 38 -10.66 -24.46 28.64
N LYS A 39 -11.06 -23.99 27.44
CA LYS A 39 -11.11 -24.82 26.22
C LYS A 39 -9.96 -24.47 25.28
N LEU A 40 -9.53 -25.48 24.52
CA LEU A 40 -8.56 -25.32 23.45
C LEU A 40 -9.22 -24.60 22.26
N VAL A 41 -8.66 -23.47 21.86
CA VAL A 41 -9.16 -22.63 20.77
C VAL A 41 -8.00 -22.26 19.86
N SER A 42 -8.25 -22.24 18.55
CA SER A 42 -7.34 -21.75 17.53
C SER A 42 -7.85 -20.44 16.97
N VAL A 43 -7.06 -19.38 17.11
CA VAL A 43 -7.37 -18.03 16.65
C VAL A 43 -6.36 -17.61 15.60
N ARG A 44 -6.85 -17.04 14.48
CA ARG A 44 -6.01 -16.49 13.43
C ARG A 44 -6.11 -14.97 13.43
N GLY A 45 -4.98 -14.28 13.46
CA GLY A 45 -4.92 -12.82 13.54
C GLY A 45 -3.59 -12.25 13.07
N THR A 46 -3.55 -10.93 12.89
CA THR A 46 -2.32 -10.19 12.65
C THR A 46 -1.72 -9.77 13.99
N VAL A 47 -0.42 -9.98 14.18
CA VAL A 47 0.30 -9.53 15.37
C VAL A 47 0.45 -8.00 15.32
N VAL A 48 -0.12 -7.28 16.27
CA VAL A 48 -0.05 -5.80 16.33
C VAL A 48 1.03 -5.33 17.30
N LYS A 49 1.08 -5.96 18.47
CA LYS A 49 1.99 -5.60 19.56
C LYS A 49 2.80 -6.80 19.98
N VAL A 50 4.11 -6.63 20.11
CA VAL A 50 5.03 -7.63 20.66
C VAL A 50 5.82 -6.99 21.80
N SER A 51 5.79 -7.65 22.96
CA SER A 51 6.58 -7.24 24.13
C SER A 51 7.99 -7.83 24.10
N THR A 52 8.88 -7.26 24.88
CA THR A 52 10.22 -7.82 25.13
C THR A 52 10.11 -9.14 25.89
N VAL A 53 11.07 -10.03 25.65
CA VAL A 53 11.20 -11.31 26.35
C VAL A 53 11.57 -11.06 27.81
N LYS A 54 10.90 -11.77 28.73
CA LYS A 54 11.12 -11.66 30.17
C LYS A 54 11.26 -13.05 30.79
N PRO A 55 12.11 -13.22 31.82
CA PRO A 55 12.15 -14.45 32.58
C PRO A 55 10.96 -14.53 33.56
N LEU A 56 10.16 -15.59 33.46
CA LEU A 56 9.09 -15.93 34.39
C LEU A 56 9.55 -17.03 35.34
N VAL A 57 9.49 -16.79 36.64
CA VAL A 57 9.91 -17.78 37.66
C VAL A 57 8.82 -18.84 37.84
N VAL A 58 9.14 -20.09 37.50
CA VAL A 58 8.22 -21.25 37.61
C VAL A 58 8.43 -21.99 38.91
N GLN A 59 9.66 -22.05 39.43
CA GLN A 59 9.96 -22.71 40.68
C GLN A 59 10.93 -21.87 41.49
N MET A 60 10.69 -21.76 42.79
CA MET A 60 11.62 -21.12 43.71
C MET A 60 11.50 -21.75 45.09
N SER A 61 12.63 -21.81 45.78
CA SER A 61 12.69 -22.34 47.14
C SER A 61 12.66 -21.22 48.18
N PHE A 62 12.05 -21.52 49.32
CA PHE A 62 11.87 -20.58 50.43
C PHE A 62 12.49 -21.14 51.70
N ASP A 63 13.25 -20.31 52.40
CA ASP A 63 13.73 -20.62 53.73
C ASP A 63 12.74 -20.18 54.79
N CYS A 64 12.42 -21.09 55.70
CA CYS A 64 11.73 -20.72 56.92
C CYS A 64 12.62 -19.84 57.81
N ALA A 65 12.11 -18.69 58.27
CA ALA A 65 12.87 -17.78 59.14
C ALA A 65 13.26 -18.40 60.51
N LYS A 66 12.53 -19.41 61.00
CA LYS A 66 12.75 -20.02 62.33
C LYS A 66 13.57 -21.33 62.27
N CYS A 67 13.18 -22.27 61.42
CA CYS A 67 13.81 -23.60 61.37
C CYS A 67 14.75 -23.78 60.17
N LYS A 68 14.88 -22.78 59.28
CA LYS A 68 15.77 -22.83 58.11
C LYS A 68 15.55 -24.03 57.18
N SER A 69 14.36 -24.64 57.23
CA SER A 69 14.00 -25.65 56.24
C SER A 69 13.73 -25.00 54.90
N ASN A 70 14.30 -25.62 53.86
CA ASN A 70 14.07 -25.24 52.49
C ASN A 70 12.74 -25.84 52.00
N ILE A 71 11.84 -25.00 51.51
CA ILE A 71 10.52 -25.38 50.98
C ILE A 71 10.47 -24.96 49.51
N THR A 72 10.53 -25.91 48.60
CA THR A 72 10.38 -25.67 47.15
C THR A 72 8.92 -25.43 46.80
N ARG A 73 8.62 -24.34 46.10
CA ARG A 73 7.28 -24.03 45.58
C ARG A 73 7.33 -23.84 44.08
N ILE A 74 6.32 -24.40 43.41
CA ILE A 74 6.09 -24.28 41.98
C ILE A 74 4.96 -23.27 41.79
N PHE A 75 5.16 -22.33 40.87
CA PHE A 75 4.23 -21.27 40.47
C PHE A 75 3.68 -21.58 39.08
N PRO A 76 2.61 -22.37 38.96
CA PRO A 76 2.03 -22.68 37.65
C PRO A 76 1.46 -21.43 36.94
N ASP A 77 0.96 -20.46 37.70
CA ASP A 77 0.37 -19.23 37.17
C ASP A 77 1.36 -18.05 37.13
N GLY A 78 2.65 -18.28 37.46
CA GLY A 78 3.65 -17.22 37.56
C GLY A 78 3.42 -16.21 38.69
N LYS A 79 2.39 -16.40 39.52
CA LYS A 79 2.06 -15.53 40.65
C LYS A 79 2.96 -15.86 41.83
N PHE A 80 3.62 -14.84 42.38
CA PHE A 80 4.44 -14.98 43.57
C PHE A 80 3.54 -15.23 44.80
N SER A 81 3.43 -16.49 45.21
CA SER A 81 2.71 -16.89 46.43
C SER A 81 3.65 -17.57 47.42
N PRO A 82 4.11 -16.88 48.49
CA PRO A 82 4.93 -17.52 49.51
C PRO A 82 4.13 -18.61 50.25
N PRO A 83 4.80 -19.65 50.78
CA PRO A 83 4.12 -20.68 51.57
C PRO A 83 3.46 -20.06 52.81
N SER A 84 2.32 -20.63 53.24
CA SER A 84 1.55 -20.13 54.39
C SER A 84 1.91 -20.82 55.71
N PHE A 85 2.52 -22.01 55.64
CA PHE A 85 2.96 -22.80 56.78
C PHE A 85 4.23 -23.59 56.45
N CYS A 86 4.96 -23.97 57.49
CA CYS A 86 6.19 -24.75 57.40
C CYS A 86 5.87 -26.25 57.43
N GLU A 87 6.57 -27.05 56.63
CA GLU A 87 6.35 -28.52 56.54
C GLU A 87 6.98 -29.32 57.70
N LEU A 88 7.78 -28.68 58.56
CA LEU A 88 8.38 -29.31 59.73
C LEU A 88 7.40 -29.36 60.92
N ASP A 89 7.14 -30.58 61.41
CA ASP A 89 6.36 -30.82 62.61
C ASP A 89 6.96 -30.07 63.81
N GLY A 90 6.20 -29.10 64.34
CA GLY A 90 6.58 -28.24 65.47
C GLY A 90 6.91 -26.78 65.13
N CYS A 91 7.09 -26.41 63.85
CA CYS A 91 7.44 -25.04 63.48
C CYS A 91 6.23 -24.19 63.04
N LYS A 92 5.77 -23.26 63.89
CA LYS A 92 4.66 -22.30 63.61
C LYS A 92 5.11 -20.99 62.95
N SER A 93 6.10 -21.02 62.07
CA SER A 93 6.55 -19.82 61.34
C SER A 93 5.55 -19.44 60.23
N LYS A 94 5.37 -18.14 60.03
CA LYS A 94 4.57 -17.56 58.92
C LYS A 94 5.41 -16.67 58.00
N THR A 95 6.71 -16.57 58.28
CA THR A 95 7.65 -15.71 57.57
C THR A 95 8.64 -16.59 56.82
N PHE A 96 8.64 -16.46 55.50
CA PHE A 96 9.45 -17.25 54.58
C PHE A 96 10.29 -16.30 53.73
N ILE A 97 11.58 -16.59 53.63
CA ILE A 97 12.55 -15.79 52.91
C ILE A 97 12.79 -16.47 51.56
N PRO A 98 12.52 -15.82 50.43
CA PRO A 98 12.72 -16.41 49.11
C PRO A 98 14.21 -16.52 48.77
N ILE A 99 14.65 -17.71 48.34
CA ILE A 99 16.02 -17.96 47.91
C ILE A 99 16.12 -17.75 46.40
N ARG A 100 16.49 -16.54 46.00
CA ARG A 100 16.56 -16.13 44.57
C ARG A 100 17.54 -16.96 43.74
N SER A 101 18.59 -17.53 44.36
CA SER A 101 19.57 -18.37 43.66
C SER A 101 19.02 -19.73 43.22
N THR A 102 17.91 -20.19 43.79
CA THR A 102 17.25 -21.45 43.42
C THR A 102 16.08 -21.28 42.46
N ALA A 103 15.90 -20.06 41.93
CA ALA A 103 14.79 -19.76 41.04
C ALA A 103 15.04 -20.38 39.66
N GLU A 104 14.15 -21.28 39.23
CA GLU A 104 14.08 -21.73 37.85
C GLU A 104 13.14 -20.81 37.08
N ALA A 105 13.65 -20.20 36.01
CA ALA A 105 12.89 -19.29 35.16
C ALA A 105 12.75 -19.85 33.74
N ILE A 106 11.63 -19.56 33.11
CA ILE A 106 11.36 -19.81 31.69
C ILE A 106 11.21 -18.49 30.97
N ASP A 107 11.50 -18.48 29.67
CA ASP A 107 11.26 -17.30 28.84
C ASP A 107 9.76 -17.10 28.62
N PHE A 108 9.32 -15.85 28.75
CA PHE A 108 7.94 -15.43 28.65
C PHE A 108 7.81 -14.18 27.79
N GLN A 109 6.82 -14.18 26.91
CA GLN A 109 6.55 -13.06 26.03
C GLN A 109 5.05 -12.87 25.82
N LYS A 110 4.59 -11.62 25.82
CA LYS A 110 3.21 -11.25 25.48
C LYS A 110 3.12 -10.71 24.06
N ILE A 111 2.13 -11.20 23.32
CA ILE A 111 1.77 -10.68 22.00
C ILE A 111 0.30 -10.26 21.98
N ARG A 112 -0.05 -9.28 21.15
CA ARG A 112 -1.44 -8.88 20.92
C ARG A 112 -1.83 -9.16 19.48
N LEU A 113 -2.83 -10.01 19.30
CA LEU A 113 -3.40 -10.37 18.01
C LEU A 113 -4.62 -9.49 17.71
N GLN A 114 -4.75 -9.08 16.46
CA GLN A 114 -5.92 -8.38 15.93
C GLN A 114 -6.63 -9.27 14.91
N GLU A 115 -7.96 -9.19 14.90
CA GLU A 115 -8.81 -9.91 13.96
C GLU A 115 -8.49 -9.56 12.50
N LEU A 116 -8.43 -10.58 11.64
CA LEU A 116 -8.37 -10.40 10.20
C LEU A 116 -9.74 -9.95 9.70
N THR A 117 -9.84 -8.72 9.23
CA THR A 117 -11.05 -8.21 8.60
C THR A 117 -11.33 -8.95 7.31
N LYS A 118 -12.32 -9.86 7.34
CA LYS A 118 -12.93 -10.40 6.11
C LYS A 118 -14.00 -9.41 5.65
N SER A 119 -14.04 -9.14 4.35
CA SER A 119 -14.89 -8.10 3.76
C SER A 119 -16.39 -8.24 4.03
N ASP A 120 -16.87 -9.41 4.44
CA ASP A 120 -18.30 -9.63 4.70
C ASP A 120 -18.74 -9.23 6.10
N ASP A 121 -17.79 -8.99 7.02
CA ASP A 121 -18.04 -8.63 8.42
C ASP A 121 -17.54 -7.21 8.77
N HIS A 122 -17.29 -6.34 7.78
CA HIS A 122 -16.95 -4.95 8.04
C HIS A 122 -18.18 -4.17 8.53
N GLU A 123 -18.50 -4.32 9.80
CA GLU A 123 -19.39 -3.40 10.52
C GLU A 123 -18.69 -2.04 10.63
N GLU A 124 -19.09 -1.09 9.78
CA GLU A 124 -18.54 0.27 9.77
C GLU A 124 -18.59 0.90 11.18
N GLY A 125 -17.46 1.46 11.63
CA GLY A 125 -17.35 2.14 12.92
C GLY A 125 -16.96 1.26 14.12
N ARG A 126 -16.80 -0.06 13.94
CA ARG A 126 -16.35 -0.94 15.02
C ARG A 126 -14.83 -1.00 15.14
N VAL A 127 -14.31 -0.81 16.35
CA VAL A 127 -12.89 -1.06 16.66
C VAL A 127 -12.60 -2.56 16.50
N PRO A 128 -11.60 -2.96 15.70
CA PRO A 128 -11.25 -4.36 15.50
C PRO A 128 -10.88 -5.01 16.84
N ARG A 129 -11.40 -6.22 17.07
CA ARG A 129 -11.18 -6.93 18.32
C ARG A 129 -9.73 -7.38 18.43
N THR A 130 -9.19 -7.27 19.64
CA THR A 130 -7.82 -7.72 19.95
C THR A 130 -7.84 -8.71 21.10
N VAL A 131 -6.89 -9.64 21.09
CA VAL A 131 -6.71 -10.68 22.12
C VAL A 131 -5.23 -10.71 22.49
N GLU A 132 -4.95 -10.74 23.78
CA GLU A 132 -3.60 -10.93 24.30
C GLU A 132 -3.29 -12.42 24.38
N CYS A 133 -2.13 -12.81 23.87
CA CYS A 133 -1.63 -14.18 23.95
C CYS A 133 -0.31 -14.19 24.71
N GLU A 134 -0.14 -15.18 25.58
CA GLU A 134 1.08 -15.42 26.35
C GLU A 134 1.84 -16.58 25.72
N LEU A 135 3.11 -16.35 25.42
CA LEU A 135 4.04 -17.29 24.81
C LEU A 135 5.09 -17.69 25.84
N THR A 136 5.44 -18.97 25.87
CA THR A 136 6.41 -19.54 26.80
C THR A 136 7.44 -20.39 26.08
N GLU A 137 8.65 -20.44 26.63
CA GLU A 137 9.75 -21.32 26.20
C GLU A 137 10.12 -21.14 24.71
N ASP A 138 10.02 -22.20 23.89
CA ASP A 138 10.34 -22.24 22.45
C ASP A 138 9.43 -21.37 21.56
N LEU A 139 8.25 -20.97 22.05
CA LEU A 139 7.31 -20.12 21.31
C LEU A 139 7.69 -18.64 21.34
N VAL A 140 8.62 -18.27 22.22
CA VAL A 140 9.12 -16.90 22.33
C VAL A 140 9.90 -16.52 21.07
N ASP A 141 9.73 -15.28 20.62
CA ASP A 141 10.33 -14.71 19.41
C ASP A 141 9.94 -15.41 18.09
N ALA A 142 8.90 -16.25 18.11
CA ALA A 142 8.40 -16.94 16.91
C ALA A 142 7.66 -16.03 15.90
N CYS A 143 7.32 -14.80 16.29
CA CYS A 143 6.54 -13.88 15.45
C CYS A 143 6.98 -12.42 15.56
N ILE A 144 6.88 -11.72 14.44
CA ILE A 144 7.22 -10.29 14.30
C ILE A 144 5.92 -9.47 14.16
N PRO A 145 5.85 -8.22 14.65
CA PRO A 145 4.72 -7.34 14.37
C PRO A 145 4.41 -7.24 12.87
N GLY A 146 3.14 -7.38 12.49
CA GLY A 146 2.66 -7.41 11.09
C GLY A 146 2.49 -8.82 10.50
N ASP A 147 2.99 -9.86 11.17
CA ASP A 147 2.80 -11.24 10.74
C ASP A 147 1.38 -11.72 10.99
N VAL A 148 0.90 -12.58 10.09
CA VAL A 148 -0.37 -13.28 10.28
C VAL A 148 -0.06 -14.65 10.85
N VAL A 149 -0.53 -14.88 12.06
CA VAL A 149 -0.25 -16.07 12.83
C VAL A 149 -1.55 -16.77 13.20
N THR A 150 -1.48 -18.09 13.25
CA THR A 150 -2.53 -18.92 13.86
C THR A 150 -1.99 -19.40 15.20
N VAL A 151 -2.60 -18.92 16.28
CA VAL A 151 -2.25 -19.30 17.66
C VAL A 151 -3.30 -20.26 18.17
N THR A 152 -2.86 -21.45 18.57
CA THR A 152 -3.70 -22.43 19.26
C THR A 152 -3.35 -22.40 20.73
N GLY A 153 -4.34 -22.26 21.60
CA GLY A 153 -4.11 -22.07 23.02
C GLY A 153 -5.35 -22.30 23.86
N ILE A 154 -5.17 -22.23 25.17
CA ILE A 154 -6.25 -22.36 26.14
C ILE A 154 -6.66 -20.95 26.58
N ILE A 155 -7.96 -20.67 26.55
CA ILE A 155 -8.46 -19.37 27.01
C ILE A 155 -8.45 -19.35 28.53
N LYS A 156 -7.61 -18.47 29.08
CA LYS A 156 -7.52 -18.20 30.51
C LYS A 156 -8.08 -16.83 30.85
N VAL A 157 -8.27 -16.61 32.14
CA VAL A 157 -8.88 -15.40 32.69
C VAL A 157 -7.96 -14.79 33.72
N ILE A 158 -7.66 -13.50 33.58
CA ILE A 158 -6.93 -12.70 34.59
C ILE A 158 -7.86 -11.66 35.22
N ASN A 159 -7.68 -11.43 36.52
CA ASN A 159 -8.37 -10.38 37.25
C ASN A 159 -7.38 -9.23 37.54
N ASN A 160 -7.51 -8.14 36.77
CA ASN A 160 -6.62 -6.98 36.85
C ASN A 160 -6.53 -6.34 38.26
N TYR A 161 -7.52 -6.53 39.15
CA TYR A 161 -7.55 -5.85 40.44
C TYR A 161 -6.87 -6.63 41.58
N MET A 162 -6.76 -7.95 41.47
CA MET A 162 -6.06 -8.78 42.47
C MET A 162 -4.57 -8.97 42.12
N ASP A 163 -4.22 -8.82 40.84
CA ASP A 163 -2.92 -9.21 40.29
C ASP A 163 -1.89 -8.05 40.19
N ILE A 164 -2.32 -6.80 40.42
CA ILE A 164 -1.42 -5.64 40.54
C ILE A 164 -1.24 -5.34 42.02
N GLY A 165 -0.17 -5.86 42.61
CA GLY A 165 0.23 -5.56 43.98
C GLY A 165 0.49 -4.06 44.14
N GLY A 166 -0.50 -3.29 44.59
CA GLY A 166 -0.33 -1.85 44.75
C GLY A 166 -1.60 -1.05 45.04
N GLY A 167 -2.41 -1.43 46.04
CA GLY A 167 -3.48 -0.55 46.52
C GLY A 167 -4.13 -1.07 47.79
N LYS A 168 -3.95 -0.36 48.91
CA LYS A 168 -4.66 -0.59 50.19
C LYS A 168 -6.14 -0.19 50.11
N SER A 169 -6.82 -0.59 49.04
CA SER A 169 -8.24 -0.33 48.83
C SER A 169 -8.96 -1.65 48.99
N LYS A 170 -9.52 -1.90 50.18
CA LYS A 170 -10.56 -2.91 50.41
C LYS A 170 -11.83 -2.48 49.65
N GLY A 171 -11.79 -2.55 48.32
CA GLY A 171 -12.93 -2.39 47.43
C GLY A 171 -13.32 -3.74 46.88
N LYS A 172 -14.57 -4.14 47.12
CA LYS A 172 -15.18 -5.44 46.76
C LYS A 172 -14.82 -5.90 45.35
N SER A 173 -14.55 -7.20 45.25
CA SER A 173 -14.41 -8.02 44.03
C SER A 173 -15.15 -7.43 42.84
N GLN A 174 -14.45 -6.73 41.95
CA GLN A 174 -15.01 -6.41 40.64
C GLN A 174 -15.07 -7.71 39.85
N GLY A 175 -16.26 -8.09 39.38
CA GLY A 175 -16.49 -9.30 38.57
C GLY A 175 -16.06 -9.16 37.12
N LEU A 176 -15.20 -8.19 36.80
CA LEU A 176 -14.68 -7.95 35.46
C LEU A 176 -13.37 -8.70 35.29
N TYR A 177 -13.37 -9.58 34.32
CA TYR A 177 -12.33 -10.56 34.05
C TYR A 177 -11.84 -10.36 32.61
N TYR A 178 -10.52 -10.31 32.43
CA TYR A 178 -9.91 -10.18 31.11
C TYR A 178 -9.55 -11.55 30.56
N LEU A 179 -10.01 -11.84 29.35
CA LEU A 179 -9.69 -13.06 28.64
C LEU A 179 -8.33 -12.90 27.94
N TYR A 180 -7.46 -13.88 28.12
CA TYR A 180 -6.21 -14.00 27.40
C TYR A 180 -6.01 -15.44 26.94
N LEU A 181 -5.16 -15.64 25.94
CA LEU A 181 -4.88 -16.94 25.37
C LEU A 181 -3.50 -17.41 25.81
N GLU A 182 -3.42 -18.50 26.56
CA GLU A 182 -2.14 -19.17 26.81
C GLU A 182 -1.80 -20.03 25.59
N ALA A 183 -0.74 -19.66 24.86
CA ALA A 183 -0.41 -20.30 23.61
C ALA A 183 0.21 -21.69 23.84
N VAL A 184 -0.39 -22.70 23.21
CA VAL A 184 0.15 -24.05 23.11
C VAL A 184 0.94 -24.22 21.82
N SER A 185 0.52 -23.58 20.73
CA SER A 185 1.30 -23.57 19.48
C SER A 185 1.07 -22.29 18.70
N ILE A 186 2.10 -21.87 17.96
CA ILE A 186 2.04 -20.77 17.01
C ILE A 186 2.48 -21.30 15.66
N LYS A 187 1.69 -20.99 14.63
CA LYS A 187 2.08 -21.18 13.25
C LYS A 187 2.13 -19.82 12.57
N ASN A 188 3.32 -19.40 12.15
CA ASN A 188 3.48 -18.20 11.35
C ASN A 188 3.29 -18.56 9.87
N SER A 189 2.46 -17.78 9.17
CA SER A 189 2.21 -17.97 7.74
C SER A 189 3.42 -17.63 6.85
N LYS A 190 4.41 -16.89 7.38
CA LYS A 190 5.60 -16.46 6.63
C LYS A 190 6.86 -17.30 6.89
N SER A 191 6.97 -18.00 8.03
CA SER A 191 8.25 -18.60 8.49
C SER A 191 8.67 -19.88 7.77
N GLN A 192 7.88 -20.39 6.82
CA GLN A 192 8.34 -21.45 5.90
C GLN A 192 9.08 -20.90 4.67
N SER A 193 9.41 -19.60 4.64
CA SER A 193 10.13 -18.96 3.53
C SER A 193 11.65 -18.85 3.70
N SER A 194 12.23 -19.45 4.76
CA SER A 194 13.68 -19.65 4.88
C SER A 194 14.05 -21.11 4.56
N PRO A 195 14.64 -21.39 3.39
CA PRO A 195 15.16 -22.71 3.06
C PRO A 195 16.57 -22.85 3.65
N GLU A 196 16.65 -23.33 4.87
CA GLU A 196 17.82 -24.02 5.43
C GLU A 196 17.19 -25.23 6.13
N GLU A 197 17.19 -26.44 5.57
CA GLU A 197 18.35 -27.27 5.24
C GLU A 197 18.10 -28.13 4.00
N MET A 198 19.15 -28.38 3.22
CA MET A 198 19.11 -29.13 1.97
C MET A 198 19.77 -30.49 2.18
N GLN A 199 18.99 -31.58 2.10
CA GLN A 199 19.41 -32.91 1.63
C GLN A 199 18.17 -33.83 1.52
N ASP A 200 17.54 -33.83 0.36
CA ASP A 200 17.40 -35.07 -0.43
C ASP A 200 16.67 -34.82 -1.74
N SER A 201 17.24 -35.40 -2.79
CA SER A 201 16.74 -35.44 -4.16
C SER A 201 15.37 -36.09 -4.21
N ASN A 202 14.31 -35.30 -4.43
CA ASN A 202 13.06 -35.76 -5.03
C ASN A 202 12.30 -34.57 -5.65
N SER A 203 11.96 -34.72 -6.92
CA SER A 203 11.33 -33.74 -7.81
C SER A 203 9.87 -33.38 -7.50
N ASN A 204 9.43 -33.54 -6.25
CA ASN A 204 8.02 -33.36 -5.85
C ASN A 204 7.80 -32.26 -4.79
N ALA A 205 8.83 -31.47 -4.46
CA ALA A 205 8.77 -30.45 -3.39
C ALA A 205 8.34 -29.03 -3.86
N ARG A 206 7.57 -28.90 -4.95
CA ARG A 206 7.12 -27.57 -5.45
C ARG A 206 5.64 -27.25 -5.19
N ALA A 207 4.85 -28.18 -4.66
CA ALA A 207 3.39 -28.04 -4.62
C ALA A 207 2.78 -27.83 -3.21
N THR A 208 3.55 -27.94 -2.13
CA THR A 208 2.97 -28.10 -0.77
C THR A 208 3.18 -26.93 0.20
N ASP A 209 3.99 -25.92 -0.15
CA ASP A 209 4.55 -24.96 0.83
C ASP A 209 3.92 -23.54 0.86
N LEU A 210 2.72 -23.33 0.30
CA LEU A 210 2.05 -22.01 0.29
C LEU A 210 0.57 -22.03 0.73
N LEU A 211 0.17 -23.05 1.49
CA LEU A 211 -1.24 -23.37 1.77
C LEU A 211 -2.01 -22.41 2.70
N ASP A 212 -1.40 -21.43 3.37
CA ASP A 212 -2.04 -20.84 4.57
C ASP A 212 -2.25 -19.31 4.60
N LEU A 213 -2.32 -18.65 3.43
CA LEU A 213 -2.86 -17.28 3.35
C LEU A 213 -4.32 -17.27 2.89
N PHE A 214 -4.67 -18.11 1.92
CA PHE A 214 -6.05 -18.45 1.55
C PHE A 214 -6.12 -19.97 1.42
N SER A 215 -6.94 -20.63 2.24
CA SER A 215 -7.32 -22.02 1.97
C SER A 215 -8.14 -22.01 0.68
N PHE A 216 -7.49 -22.23 -0.47
CA PHE A 216 -8.20 -22.32 -1.74
C PHE A 216 -9.06 -23.57 -1.69
N SER A 217 -10.38 -23.39 -1.76
CA SER A 217 -11.25 -24.53 -1.95
C SER A 217 -11.05 -25.08 -3.37
N PRO A 218 -11.26 -26.37 -3.62
CA PRO A 218 -11.20 -26.92 -4.98
C PRO A 218 -12.13 -26.20 -5.95
N ARG A 219 -13.26 -25.65 -5.45
CA ARG A 219 -14.19 -24.82 -6.22
C ARG A 219 -13.60 -23.48 -6.64
N ASP A 220 -12.76 -22.88 -5.80
CA ASP A 220 -12.09 -21.61 -6.11
C ASP A 220 -11.05 -21.80 -7.22
N LEU A 221 -10.31 -22.92 -7.20
CA LEU A 221 -9.35 -23.26 -8.25
C LEU A 221 -10.05 -23.57 -9.58
N GLU A 222 -11.15 -24.32 -9.54
CA GLU A 222 -11.97 -24.58 -10.72
C GLU A 222 -12.51 -23.29 -11.34
N PHE A 223 -12.94 -22.34 -10.50
CA PHE A 223 -13.35 -21.02 -10.95
C PHE A 223 -12.21 -20.27 -11.66
N ILE A 224 -10.99 -20.27 -11.10
CA ILE A 224 -9.85 -19.56 -11.70
C ILE A 224 -9.51 -20.11 -13.08
N VAL A 225 -9.50 -21.45 -13.23
CA VAL A 225 -9.20 -22.11 -14.51
C VAL A 225 -10.31 -21.87 -15.54
N LYS A 226 -11.58 -21.93 -15.12
CA LYS A 226 -12.71 -21.61 -16.01
C LYS A 226 -12.67 -20.16 -16.45
N PHE A 227 -12.38 -19.25 -15.52
CA PHE A 227 -12.31 -17.82 -15.79
C PHE A 227 -11.18 -17.48 -16.77
N SER A 228 -9.98 -18.03 -16.59
CA SER A 228 -8.89 -17.82 -17.54
C SER A 228 -9.16 -18.45 -18.91
N GLY A 229 -9.85 -19.61 -18.95
CA GLY A 229 -10.23 -20.29 -20.19
C GLY A 229 -11.34 -19.60 -20.98
N GLU A 230 -12.37 -19.06 -20.32
CA GLU A 230 -13.52 -18.40 -20.95
C GLU A 230 -13.16 -17.03 -21.52
N TYR A 231 -12.37 -16.25 -20.79
CA TYR A 231 -12.09 -14.85 -21.14
C TYR A 231 -10.74 -14.66 -21.83
N GLY A 232 -9.84 -15.65 -21.86
CA GLY A 232 -8.64 -15.69 -22.71
C GLY A 232 -7.85 -14.38 -22.82
N SER A 233 -8.05 -13.64 -23.92
CA SER A 233 -7.40 -12.36 -24.21
C SER A 233 -7.95 -11.16 -23.43
N ASP A 234 -9.18 -11.26 -22.94
CA ASP A 234 -9.96 -10.16 -22.36
C ASP A 234 -9.98 -10.22 -20.83
N VAL A 235 -9.25 -11.16 -20.22
CA VAL A 235 -9.11 -11.31 -18.76
C VAL A 235 -8.70 -9.99 -18.10
N PHE A 236 -7.72 -9.30 -18.69
CA PHE A 236 -7.25 -8.01 -18.18
C PHE A 236 -8.34 -6.94 -18.21
N ARG A 237 -9.08 -6.84 -19.31
CA ARG A 237 -10.22 -5.92 -19.46
C ARG A 237 -11.33 -6.24 -18.44
N GLN A 238 -11.66 -7.52 -18.27
CA GLN A 238 -12.68 -7.98 -17.34
C GLN A 238 -12.32 -7.64 -15.88
N ILE A 239 -11.08 -7.92 -15.48
CA ILE A 239 -10.57 -7.59 -14.14
C ILE A 239 -10.58 -6.07 -13.93
N LEU A 240 -10.07 -5.32 -14.89
CA LEU A 240 -9.94 -3.87 -14.81
C LEU A 240 -11.29 -3.18 -14.58
N GLN A 241 -12.31 -3.57 -15.34
CA GLN A 241 -13.66 -3.01 -15.20
C GLN A 241 -14.38 -3.51 -13.95
N SER A 242 -13.93 -4.62 -13.36
CA SER A 242 -14.46 -5.16 -12.10
C SER A 242 -13.88 -4.49 -10.85
N ILE A 243 -12.73 -3.80 -10.92
CA ILE A 243 -12.10 -3.18 -9.74
C ILE A 243 -12.96 -2.03 -9.18
N CYS A 244 -13.46 -1.18 -10.07
CA CYS A 244 -14.29 -0.05 -9.68
C CYS A 244 -15.35 0.16 -10.76
N PRO A 245 -16.50 -0.54 -10.68
CA PRO A 245 -17.59 -0.38 -11.63
C PRO A 245 -18.37 0.92 -11.40
N SER A 246 -18.24 1.56 -10.23
CA SER A 246 -18.93 2.81 -9.93
C SER A 246 -18.38 4.01 -10.70
N ILE A 247 -17.10 3.98 -11.06
CA ILE A 247 -16.45 5.09 -11.77
C ILE A 247 -16.36 4.75 -13.25
N TYR A 248 -16.89 5.63 -14.10
CA TYR A 248 -16.77 5.52 -15.55
C TYR A 248 -15.43 6.09 -16.04
N GLY A 249 -14.80 5.43 -17.02
CA GLY A 249 -13.57 5.90 -17.65
C GLY A 249 -12.28 5.62 -16.86
N HIS A 250 -11.28 6.49 -17.08
CA HIS A 250 -9.93 6.40 -16.50
C HIS A 250 -9.26 5.02 -16.57
N GLU A 251 -9.40 4.35 -17.72
CA GLU A 251 -8.97 2.95 -17.86
C GLU A 251 -7.48 2.75 -17.72
N LEU A 252 -6.66 3.69 -18.18
CA LEU A 252 -5.21 3.61 -18.01
C LEU A 252 -4.80 3.73 -16.53
N VAL A 253 -5.53 4.55 -15.76
CA VAL A 253 -5.35 4.64 -14.30
C VAL A 253 -5.78 3.34 -13.64
N LYS A 254 -6.94 2.80 -14.01
CA LYS A 254 -7.41 1.49 -13.53
C LYS A 254 -6.44 0.37 -13.92
N ALA A 255 -5.85 0.41 -15.12
CA ALA A 255 -4.83 -0.53 -15.59
C ALA A 255 -3.59 -0.45 -14.72
N GLY A 256 -3.04 0.75 -14.47
CA GLY A 256 -1.89 0.94 -13.58
C GLY A 256 -2.14 0.42 -12.16
N ILE A 257 -3.33 0.68 -11.61
CA ILE A 257 -3.75 0.18 -10.28
C ILE A 257 -3.91 -1.34 -10.29
N THR A 258 -4.47 -1.91 -11.36
CA THR A 258 -4.56 -3.37 -11.55
C THR A 258 -3.16 -3.98 -11.50
N LEU A 259 -2.22 -3.45 -12.28
CA LEU A 259 -0.84 -3.93 -12.28
C LEU A 259 -0.19 -3.82 -10.89
N ALA A 260 -0.47 -2.75 -10.14
CA ALA A 260 0.00 -2.59 -8.76
C ALA A 260 -0.58 -3.62 -7.78
N LEU A 261 -1.85 -4.03 -7.95
CA LEU A 261 -2.48 -5.07 -7.12
C LEU A 261 -1.81 -6.45 -7.31
N PHE A 262 -1.43 -6.78 -8.54
CA PHE A 262 -0.73 -8.04 -8.85
C PHE A 262 0.77 -7.98 -8.56
N GLY A 263 1.41 -6.82 -8.71
CA GLY A 263 2.84 -6.60 -8.47
C GLY A 263 3.75 -7.39 -9.41
N GLY A 264 5.05 -7.11 -9.37
CA GLY A 264 6.10 -7.86 -10.09
C GLY A 264 6.63 -9.06 -9.30
N VAL A 265 7.66 -9.73 -9.83
CA VAL A 265 8.34 -10.85 -9.17
C VAL A 265 9.45 -10.34 -8.27
N ARG A 266 9.47 -10.77 -7.01
CA ARG A 266 10.60 -10.50 -6.12
C ARG A 266 11.79 -11.35 -6.56
N LYS A 267 12.93 -10.69 -6.82
CA LYS A 267 14.18 -11.35 -7.19
C LYS A 267 15.19 -11.16 -6.08
N HIS A 268 16.01 -12.18 -5.87
CA HIS A 268 17.23 -12.06 -5.06
C HIS A 268 18.40 -11.95 -6.01
N SER A 269 19.30 -11.00 -5.76
CA SER A 269 20.57 -10.98 -6.48
C SER A 269 21.28 -12.32 -6.30
N LYS A 270 21.94 -12.81 -7.35
CA LYS A 270 22.72 -14.07 -7.33
C LYS A 270 24.02 -13.96 -6.54
N ASP A 271 24.31 -12.78 -6.00
CA ASP A 271 25.52 -12.52 -5.23
C ASP A 271 25.44 -13.14 -3.82
N GLN A 272 26.59 -13.42 -3.20
CA GLN A 272 26.67 -14.01 -1.85
C GLN A 272 25.88 -13.19 -0.82
N ASN A 273 25.85 -11.87 -0.99
CA ASN A 273 24.88 -10.99 -0.34
C ASN A 273 23.59 -11.02 -1.16
N LYS A 274 22.64 -11.89 -0.80
CA LYS A 274 21.30 -12.01 -1.41
C LYS A 274 20.46 -10.73 -1.21
N VAL A 275 20.88 -9.60 -1.77
CA VAL A 275 20.17 -8.33 -1.69
C VAL A 275 18.82 -8.49 -2.40
N PRO A 276 17.70 -8.27 -1.70
CA PRO A 276 16.38 -8.37 -2.31
C PRO A 276 16.15 -7.20 -3.25
N VAL A 277 15.79 -7.51 -4.49
CA VAL A 277 15.31 -6.52 -5.46
C VAL A 277 13.80 -6.40 -5.30
N ARG A 278 13.33 -5.17 -5.09
CA ARG A 278 11.90 -4.84 -4.97
C ARG A 278 11.15 -5.29 -6.22
N GLY A 279 10.04 -6.00 -6.03
CA GLY A 279 9.08 -6.37 -7.08
C GLY A 279 7.77 -5.58 -7.05
N ASP A 280 7.51 -4.83 -5.97
CA ASP A 280 6.28 -4.07 -5.78
C ASP A 280 6.24 -2.79 -6.63
N ILE A 281 5.05 -2.44 -7.11
CA ILE A 281 4.81 -1.28 -7.98
C ILE A 281 4.18 -0.18 -7.14
N HIS A 282 4.62 1.06 -7.33
CA HIS A 282 4.09 2.23 -6.64
C HIS A 282 3.43 3.17 -7.63
N VAL A 283 2.21 3.59 -7.32
CA VAL A 283 1.40 4.42 -8.20
C VAL A 283 0.92 5.64 -7.42
N ILE A 284 1.02 6.81 -8.04
CA ILE A 284 0.41 8.04 -7.53
C ILE A 284 -0.58 8.58 -8.54
N VAL A 285 -1.77 8.95 -8.06
CA VAL A 285 -2.81 9.59 -8.85
C VAL A 285 -2.95 11.04 -8.36
N VAL A 286 -2.64 11.97 -9.23
CA VAL A 286 -2.73 13.41 -9.00
C VAL A 286 -3.90 13.92 -9.81
N GLY A 287 -4.68 14.85 -9.29
CA GLY A 287 -5.64 15.53 -10.13
C GLY A 287 -6.47 16.56 -9.39
N ASP A 288 -7.44 17.12 -10.07
CA ASP A 288 -8.40 18.07 -9.49
C ASP A 288 -9.37 17.32 -8.54
N PRO A 289 -9.95 17.98 -7.53
CA PRO A 289 -10.95 17.37 -6.66
C PRO A 289 -12.21 16.99 -7.47
N GLY A 290 -12.94 15.97 -7.03
CA GLY A 290 -14.18 15.53 -7.68
C GLY A 290 -14.01 14.41 -8.73
N LEU A 291 -12.79 14.09 -9.15
CA LEU A 291 -12.51 13.03 -10.14
C LEU A 291 -12.54 11.58 -9.59
N GLY A 292 -13.20 11.35 -8.44
CA GLY A 292 -13.37 10.00 -7.87
C GLY A 292 -12.11 9.31 -7.31
N LYS A 293 -10.96 10.01 -7.18
CA LYS A 293 -9.67 9.43 -6.75
C LYS A 293 -9.74 8.66 -5.43
N SER A 294 -10.35 9.24 -4.39
CA SER A 294 -10.53 8.61 -3.08
C SER A 294 -11.39 7.35 -3.16
N GLN A 295 -12.41 7.34 -4.03
CA GLN A 295 -13.26 6.17 -4.23
C GLN A 295 -12.52 5.05 -4.97
N ILE A 296 -11.66 5.37 -5.94
CA ILE A 296 -10.76 4.39 -6.59
C ILE A 296 -9.82 3.76 -5.55
N LEU A 297 -9.21 4.58 -4.68
CA LEU A 297 -8.33 4.13 -3.60
C LEU A 297 -9.04 3.16 -2.64
N GLN A 298 -10.25 3.52 -2.19
CA GLN A 298 -11.04 2.70 -1.28
C GLN A 298 -11.45 1.36 -1.94
N ALA A 299 -11.85 1.39 -3.22
CA ALA A 299 -12.16 0.18 -3.98
C ALA A 299 -10.93 -0.73 -4.12
N ALA A 300 -9.76 -0.16 -4.44
CA ALA A 300 -8.51 -0.92 -4.54
C ALA A 300 -8.08 -1.52 -3.18
N ALA A 301 -8.23 -0.77 -2.09
CA ALA A 301 -7.98 -1.28 -0.74
C ALA A 301 -8.92 -2.45 -0.38
N ALA A 302 -10.21 -2.34 -0.73
CA ALA A 302 -11.17 -3.39 -0.47
C ALA A 302 -10.88 -4.67 -1.26
N ILE A 303 -10.42 -4.56 -2.51
CA ILE A 303 -10.15 -5.72 -3.38
C ILE A 303 -8.81 -6.40 -3.04
N SER A 304 -7.83 -5.63 -2.57
CA SER A 304 -6.53 -6.18 -2.19
C SER A 304 -6.65 -7.24 -1.08
N PRO A 305 -5.89 -8.36 -1.15
CA PRO A 305 -5.89 -9.38 -0.09
C PRO A 305 -5.41 -8.85 1.27
N ARG A 306 -4.57 -7.82 1.26
CA ARG A 306 -4.09 -7.10 2.45
C ARG A 306 -4.08 -5.60 2.13
N GLY A 307 -5.27 -5.02 1.99
CA GLY A 307 -5.45 -3.59 1.74
C GLY A 307 -5.66 -2.81 3.03
N ILE A 308 -4.90 -1.74 3.24
CA ILE A 308 -5.12 -0.78 4.31
C ILE A 308 -5.33 0.59 3.69
N TYR A 309 -6.43 1.25 4.07
CA TYR A 309 -6.74 2.62 3.66
C TYR A 309 -6.40 3.59 4.77
N VAL A 310 -5.70 4.64 4.40
CA VAL A 310 -5.16 5.64 5.31
C VAL A 310 -5.38 7.03 4.74
N CYS A 311 -5.84 7.98 5.57
CA CYS A 311 -5.92 9.38 5.20
C CYS A 311 -4.71 10.15 5.74
N GLY A 312 -4.02 10.90 4.88
CA GLY A 312 -2.79 11.61 5.22
C GLY A 312 -2.94 12.61 6.37
N ASN A 313 -4.10 13.26 6.48
CA ASN A 313 -4.40 14.17 7.59
C ASN A 313 -4.58 13.45 8.95
N ALA A 314 -5.06 12.21 8.93
CA ALA A 314 -5.33 11.45 10.15
C ALA A 314 -4.11 10.67 10.65
N THR A 315 -3.06 10.55 9.84
CA THR A 315 -1.90 9.74 10.18
C THR A 315 -0.66 10.50 10.51
N THR A 316 -0.03 10.07 11.59
CA THR A 316 1.30 10.51 12.01
C THR A 316 2.34 9.48 11.57
N LYS A 317 3.62 9.88 11.59
CA LYS A 317 4.76 8.97 11.40
C LYS A 317 4.65 7.66 12.21
N ALA A 318 4.16 7.73 13.45
CA ALA A 318 3.99 6.57 14.32
C ALA A 318 2.86 5.63 13.85
N GLY A 319 1.74 6.19 13.38
CA GLY A 319 0.63 5.43 12.82
C GLY A 319 0.91 4.83 11.44
N LEU A 320 1.83 5.44 10.67
CA LEU A 320 2.24 4.95 9.36
C LEU A 320 3.28 3.84 9.45
N THR A 321 4.34 4.05 10.25
CA THR A 321 5.42 3.06 10.39
C THR A 321 5.20 2.14 11.58
N VAL A 322 5.84 2.41 12.72
CA VAL A 322 5.75 1.62 13.94
C VAL A 322 6.03 2.57 15.11
N ALA A 323 5.25 2.41 16.17
CA ALA A 323 5.39 3.15 17.40
C ALA A 323 6.06 2.28 18.46
N VAL A 324 6.83 2.91 19.35
CA VAL A 324 7.27 2.27 20.59
C VAL A 324 6.35 2.78 21.69
N VAL A 325 5.51 1.89 22.22
CA VAL A 325 4.51 2.23 23.23
C VAL A 325 4.88 1.58 24.55
N ARG A 326 4.80 2.37 25.62
CA ARG A 326 4.99 1.87 26.97
C ARG A 326 3.73 1.16 27.44
N ASP A 327 3.87 -0.11 27.81
CA ASP A 327 2.78 -0.89 28.36
C ASP A 327 2.43 -0.42 29.77
N SER A 328 1.15 -0.13 30.03
CA SER A 328 0.72 0.41 31.34
C SER A 328 0.78 -0.63 32.47
N MET A 329 0.64 -1.91 32.12
CA MET A 329 0.66 -3.01 33.10
C MET A 329 2.07 -3.37 33.51
N THR A 330 3.01 -3.41 32.55
CA THR A 330 4.39 -3.84 32.80
C THR A 330 5.40 -2.71 32.86
N ASN A 331 5.00 -1.47 32.54
CA ASN A 331 5.87 -0.30 32.42
C ASN A 331 7.02 -0.43 31.39
N ASP A 332 7.00 -1.47 30.55
CA ASP A 332 8.03 -1.75 29.55
C ASP A 332 7.66 -1.24 28.17
N TYR A 333 8.67 -1.04 27.33
CA TYR A 333 8.49 -0.61 25.95
C TYR A 333 8.17 -1.82 25.05
N ALA A 334 7.18 -1.67 24.19
CA ALA A 334 6.77 -2.67 23.22
C ALA A 334 6.61 -2.03 21.83
N PHE A 335 6.81 -2.82 20.77
CA PHE A 335 6.59 -2.37 19.42
C PHE A 335 5.10 -2.47 19.06
N GLU A 336 4.56 -1.43 18.44
CA GLU A 336 3.21 -1.39 17.88
C GLU A 336 3.29 -1.10 16.38
N ALA A 337 2.82 -2.05 15.56
CA ALA A 337 2.85 -1.95 14.11
C ALA A 337 1.86 -0.89 13.60
N GLY A 338 2.33 0.00 12.73
CA GLY A 338 1.50 0.96 11.99
C GLY A 338 1.03 0.39 10.64
N ALA A 339 0.33 1.24 9.89
CA ALA A 339 -0.39 0.85 8.68
C ALA A 339 0.50 0.16 7.62
N MET A 340 1.73 0.64 7.39
CA MET A 340 2.61 0.05 6.37
C MET A 340 3.09 -1.36 6.74
N VAL A 341 3.36 -1.61 8.02
CA VAL A 341 3.83 -2.93 8.49
C VAL A 341 2.67 -3.92 8.52
N LEU A 342 1.48 -3.47 8.90
CA LEU A 342 0.26 -4.29 8.85
C LEU A 342 -0.12 -4.67 7.40
N ALA A 343 0.16 -3.80 6.44
CA ALA A 343 -0.08 -4.05 5.02
C ALA A 343 1.01 -4.91 4.33
N ASP A 344 2.02 -5.44 5.05
CA ASP A 344 3.14 -6.22 4.45
C ASP A 344 2.64 -7.33 3.51
N GLY A 345 3.17 -7.36 2.27
CA GLY A 345 2.72 -8.24 1.20
C GLY A 345 1.43 -7.80 0.50
N GLY A 346 0.97 -6.57 0.72
CA GLY A 346 -0.33 -6.07 0.28
C GLY A 346 -0.28 -4.71 -0.41
N LEU A 347 -1.35 -3.94 -0.23
CA LEU A 347 -1.52 -2.59 -0.78
C LEU A 347 -1.77 -1.60 0.38
N CYS A 348 -0.98 -0.53 0.43
CA CYS A 348 -1.19 0.59 1.34
C CYS A 348 -1.74 1.78 0.52
N CYS A 349 -3.01 2.08 0.70
CA CYS A 349 -3.69 3.22 0.05
C CYS A 349 -3.57 4.46 0.95
N ILE A 350 -3.02 5.54 0.41
CA ILE A 350 -2.85 6.82 1.11
C ILE A 350 -3.61 7.91 0.35
N ASP A 351 -4.67 8.44 0.96
CA ASP A 351 -5.37 9.62 0.45
C ASP A 351 -4.77 10.91 1.02
N GLU A 352 -4.99 12.03 0.34
CA GLU A 352 -4.47 13.36 0.71
C GLU A 352 -2.95 13.35 0.96
N PHE A 353 -2.21 12.69 0.06
CA PHE A 353 -0.77 12.52 0.16
C PHE A 353 0.00 13.86 0.21
N ASP A 354 -0.59 14.93 -0.34
CA ASP A 354 -0.03 16.28 -0.29
C ASP A 354 0.01 16.88 1.13
N LYS A 355 -0.79 16.36 2.07
CA LYS A 355 -0.87 16.87 3.45
C LYS A 355 0.17 16.27 4.40
N MET A 356 0.79 15.14 4.05
CA MET A 356 1.71 14.39 4.94
C MET A 356 3.19 14.76 4.79
N SER A 357 3.48 16.07 4.77
CA SER A 357 4.82 16.58 4.44
C SER A 357 5.94 16.17 5.43
N ALA A 358 5.59 15.85 6.69
CA ALA A 358 6.54 15.45 7.73
C ALA A 358 6.88 13.95 7.66
N GLU A 359 5.98 13.13 7.15
CA GLU A 359 6.08 11.67 7.09
C GLU A 359 6.91 11.16 5.90
N HIS A 360 7.17 12.01 4.90
CA HIS A 360 7.85 11.59 3.66
C HIS A 360 9.19 10.89 3.89
N GLN A 361 9.97 11.26 4.90
CA GLN A 361 11.24 10.59 5.18
C GLN A 361 11.06 9.11 5.54
N ALA A 362 10.01 8.80 6.31
CA ALA A 362 9.70 7.43 6.71
C ALA A 362 9.21 6.60 5.51
N LEU A 363 8.43 7.23 4.62
CA LEU A 363 7.99 6.62 3.38
C LEU A 363 9.13 6.34 2.40
N LEU A 364 10.12 7.24 2.31
CA LEU A 364 11.29 7.03 1.48
C LEU A 364 11.96 5.71 1.87
N GLU A 365 12.32 5.54 3.14
CA GLU A 365 12.95 4.31 3.64
C GLU A 365 12.14 3.06 3.25
N ALA A 366 10.85 3.05 3.57
CA ALA A 366 9.97 1.92 3.29
C ALA A 366 9.80 1.61 1.79
N MET A 367 9.63 2.64 0.93
CA MET A 367 9.43 2.45 -0.51
C MET A 367 10.68 1.94 -1.23
N GLU A 368 11.88 2.23 -0.73
CA GLU A 368 13.14 1.82 -1.37
C GLU A 368 13.63 0.48 -0.85
N GLN A 369 13.71 0.34 0.48
CA GLN A 369 14.32 -0.82 1.12
C GLN A 369 13.28 -1.91 1.47
N GLN A 370 11.98 -1.59 1.39
CA GLN A 370 10.89 -2.47 1.81
C GLN A 370 10.98 -2.90 3.28
N CYS A 371 11.63 -2.08 4.10
CA CYS A 371 11.78 -2.26 5.52
C CYS A 371 11.78 -0.90 6.22
N VAL A 372 11.44 -0.92 7.50
CA VAL A 372 11.45 0.24 8.40
C VAL A 372 12.37 -0.09 9.55
N SER A 373 13.43 0.69 9.70
CA SER A 373 14.36 0.60 10.83
C SER A 373 13.97 1.58 11.93
N ILE A 374 13.97 1.09 13.17
CA ILE A 374 13.65 1.90 14.34
C ILE A 374 14.68 1.63 15.43
N ALA A 375 15.28 2.73 15.91
CA ALA A 375 16.13 2.77 17.08
C ALA A 375 15.54 3.79 18.07
N LYS A 376 14.72 3.33 19.02
CA LYS A 376 14.05 4.18 20.02
C LYS A 376 13.94 3.48 21.36
N ALA A 377 14.07 4.23 22.47
CA ALA A 377 13.96 3.71 23.84
C ALA A 377 14.87 2.48 24.12
N GLY A 378 16.06 2.43 23.51
CA GLY A 378 17.00 1.31 23.62
C GLY A 378 16.63 0.08 22.78
N LEU A 379 15.50 0.11 22.05
CA LEU A 379 15.09 -0.96 21.14
C LEU A 379 15.56 -0.63 19.73
N VAL A 380 16.29 -1.56 19.12
CA VAL A 380 16.73 -1.50 17.72
C VAL A 380 16.11 -2.67 16.98
N ALA A 381 15.26 -2.40 16.00
CA ALA A 381 14.63 -3.43 15.17
C ALA A 381 14.45 -2.95 13.72
N SER A 382 14.47 -3.89 12.79
CA SER A 382 14.08 -3.67 11.39
C SER A 382 12.86 -4.52 11.09
N LEU A 383 11.77 -3.87 10.68
CA LEU A 383 10.49 -4.51 10.41
C LEU A 383 10.22 -4.46 8.91
N SER A 384 9.80 -5.60 8.33
CA SER A 384 9.51 -5.68 6.90
C SER A 384 8.22 -4.94 6.55
N ALA A 385 8.27 -4.11 5.50
CA ALA A 385 7.14 -3.36 4.97
C ALA A 385 7.11 -3.50 3.44
N ARG A 386 6.98 -4.73 2.94
CA ARG A 386 6.93 -5.05 1.50
C ARG A 386 5.53 -4.75 0.96
N THR A 387 5.21 -3.47 0.88
CA THR A 387 3.89 -3.00 0.49
C THR A 387 3.97 -2.20 -0.79
N SER A 388 2.98 -2.39 -1.65
CA SER A 388 2.76 -1.48 -2.76
C SER A 388 2.06 -0.23 -2.23
N VAL A 389 2.61 0.95 -2.51
CA VAL A 389 2.01 2.23 -2.13
C VAL A 389 1.17 2.76 -3.29
N LEU A 390 -0.12 2.97 -3.02
CA LEU A 390 -1.03 3.67 -3.92
C LEU A 390 -1.43 4.99 -3.26
N ALA A 391 -1.03 6.11 -3.85
CA ALA A 391 -1.27 7.44 -3.28
C ALA A 391 -2.22 8.25 -4.15
N ALA A 392 -3.11 9.03 -3.55
CA ALA A 392 -3.79 10.12 -4.22
C ALA A 392 -3.35 11.47 -3.65
N ALA A 393 -3.13 12.43 -4.53
CA ALA A 393 -2.75 13.79 -4.15
C ALA A 393 -3.60 14.82 -4.90
N ASN A 394 -3.81 15.95 -4.25
CA ASN A 394 -4.42 17.13 -4.87
C ASN A 394 -3.33 18.18 -5.17
N PRO A 395 -3.44 18.95 -6.27
CA PRO A 395 -2.55 20.06 -6.54
C PRO A 395 -2.75 21.17 -5.49
N VAL A 396 -1.70 21.92 -5.18
CA VAL A 396 -1.68 22.92 -4.10
C VAL A 396 -2.78 23.97 -4.23
N GLY A 397 -3.14 24.35 -5.46
CA GLY A 397 -4.15 25.36 -5.76
C GLY A 397 -5.56 24.81 -5.97
N GLY A 398 -5.81 23.52 -5.69
CA GLY A 398 -7.08 22.86 -6.01
C GLY A 398 -7.25 22.53 -7.49
N HIS A 399 -6.60 23.28 -8.38
CA HIS A 399 -6.54 23.01 -9.82
C HIS A 399 -5.11 22.83 -10.31
N TYR A 400 -4.91 21.91 -11.24
CA TYR A 400 -3.62 21.67 -11.85
C TYR A 400 -3.26 22.77 -12.86
N ASN A 401 -2.19 23.51 -12.61
CA ASN A 401 -1.75 24.56 -13.52
C ASN A 401 -0.69 24.04 -14.51
N ARG A 402 -1.05 23.97 -15.79
CA ARG A 402 -0.17 23.52 -16.88
C ARG A 402 1.05 24.41 -17.12
N ALA A 403 1.02 25.67 -16.68
CA ALA A 403 2.17 26.57 -16.76
C ALA A 403 3.26 26.26 -15.72
N LYS A 404 2.93 25.50 -14.66
CA LYS A 404 3.86 25.08 -13.60
C LYS A 404 4.33 23.66 -13.82
N THR A 405 5.52 23.34 -13.33
CA THR A 405 6.01 21.96 -13.38
C THR A 405 5.20 21.07 -12.43
N VAL A 406 5.18 19.76 -12.71
CA VAL A 406 4.53 18.75 -11.85
C VAL A 406 5.03 18.85 -10.40
N ASN A 407 6.34 19.08 -10.21
CA ASN A 407 6.96 19.19 -8.89
C ASN A 407 6.43 20.40 -8.11
N GLU A 408 6.24 21.54 -8.78
CA GLU A 408 5.70 22.76 -8.19
C GLU A 408 4.20 22.65 -7.89
N ASN A 409 3.44 22.01 -8.79
CA ASN A 409 2.01 21.78 -8.60
C ASN A 409 1.70 20.88 -7.38
N LEU A 410 2.60 19.95 -7.06
CA LEU A 410 2.43 18.99 -5.96
C LEU A 410 3.10 19.40 -4.64
N LYS A 411 4.06 20.34 -4.65
CA LYS A 411 4.88 20.70 -3.46
C LYS A 411 5.63 19.50 -2.85
N MET A 412 6.08 18.57 -3.69
CA MET A 412 6.79 17.36 -3.26
C MET A 412 8.24 17.34 -3.74
N ARG A 413 9.12 16.68 -2.98
CA ARG A 413 10.54 16.52 -3.38
C ARG A 413 10.62 15.60 -4.61
N ALA A 414 11.42 15.98 -5.61
CA ALA A 414 11.65 15.17 -6.82
C ALA A 414 12.17 13.74 -6.50
N ALA A 415 12.94 13.60 -5.41
CA ALA A 415 13.43 12.30 -4.94
C ALA A 415 12.30 11.33 -4.55
N LEU A 416 11.18 11.82 -4.03
CA LEU A 416 10.00 11.01 -3.69
C LEU A 416 9.23 10.63 -4.95
N LEU A 417 9.00 11.59 -5.85
CA LEU A 417 8.33 11.36 -7.13
C LEU A 417 9.06 10.33 -8.00
N SER A 418 10.39 10.31 -7.94
CA SER A 418 11.21 9.31 -8.65
C SER A 418 11.04 7.86 -8.17
N ARG A 419 10.39 7.62 -7.01
CA ARG A 419 10.16 6.29 -6.43
C ARG A 419 8.81 5.69 -6.77
N PHE A 420 7.91 6.52 -7.29
CA PHE A 420 6.68 6.05 -7.92
C PHE A 420 7.02 5.56 -9.33
N ASP A 421 6.55 4.36 -9.65
CA ASP A 421 6.72 3.76 -10.97
C ASP A 421 5.76 4.39 -11.99
N LEU A 422 4.53 4.73 -11.56
CA LEU A 422 3.53 5.41 -12.38
C LEU A 422 3.01 6.66 -11.68
N VAL A 423 2.95 7.76 -12.43
CA VAL A 423 2.38 9.05 -11.99
C VAL A 423 1.22 9.38 -12.93
N PHE A 424 -0.02 9.25 -12.49
CA PHE A 424 -1.17 9.63 -13.31
C PHE A 424 -1.60 11.06 -12.97
N ILE A 425 -1.75 11.90 -13.98
CA ILE A 425 -2.30 13.26 -13.84
C ILE A 425 -3.70 13.26 -14.47
N LEU A 426 -4.70 13.42 -13.62
CA LEU A 426 -6.10 13.54 -13.98
C LEU A 426 -6.47 15.01 -14.00
N LEU A 427 -6.73 15.53 -15.19
CA LEU A 427 -7.20 16.89 -15.39
C LEU A 427 -8.71 16.87 -15.63
N ASP A 428 -9.43 17.76 -14.95
CA ASP A 428 -10.82 18.01 -15.28
C ASP A 428 -10.87 18.88 -16.55
N LYS A 429 -11.38 18.31 -17.65
CA LYS A 429 -11.58 19.01 -18.91
C LYS A 429 -13.06 18.90 -19.29
N PRO A 430 -13.77 20.03 -19.44
CA PRO A 430 -15.17 20.00 -19.85
C PRO A 430 -15.27 19.41 -21.26
N ASP A 431 -15.93 18.27 -21.39
CA ASP A 431 -16.18 17.59 -22.65
C ASP A 431 -17.60 17.05 -22.63
N GLU A 432 -18.46 17.64 -23.47
CA GLU A 432 -19.89 17.32 -23.54
C GLU A 432 -20.14 15.82 -23.74
N PHE A 433 -19.31 15.14 -24.55
CA PHE A 433 -19.50 13.73 -24.82
C PHE A 433 -19.12 12.85 -23.64
N LEU A 434 -17.99 13.17 -22.99
CA LEU A 434 -17.53 12.45 -21.80
C LEU A 434 -18.48 12.68 -20.63
N ASP A 435 -18.89 13.93 -20.40
CA ASP A 435 -19.81 14.32 -19.33
C ASP A 435 -21.19 13.69 -19.49
N LYS A 436 -21.68 13.59 -20.72
CA LYS A 436 -22.91 12.84 -21.02
C LYS A 436 -22.78 11.36 -20.64
N ARG A 437 -21.66 10.71 -20.98
CA ARG A 437 -21.46 9.29 -20.63
C ARG A 437 -21.28 9.08 -19.13
N VAL A 438 -20.56 9.96 -18.44
CA VAL A 438 -20.38 9.93 -16.98
C VAL A 438 -21.73 10.14 -16.28
N SER A 439 -22.51 11.13 -16.69
CA SER A 439 -23.82 11.41 -16.12
C SER A 439 -24.82 10.27 -16.36
N GLU A 440 -24.88 9.70 -17.57
CA GLU A 440 -25.68 8.51 -17.86
C GLU A 440 -25.27 7.33 -16.95
N HIS A 441 -23.97 7.11 -16.74
CA HIS A 441 -23.46 6.05 -15.87
C HIS A 441 -23.89 6.26 -14.41
N ILE A 442 -23.69 7.46 -13.86
CA ILE A 442 -24.09 7.81 -12.49
C ILE A 442 -25.60 7.63 -12.30
N MET A 443 -26.40 8.14 -13.26
CA MET A 443 -27.85 7.99 -13.23
C MET A 443 -28.27 6.52 -13.28
N SER A 444 -27.58 5.68 -14.05
CA SER A 444 -27.86 4.24 -14.14
C SER A 444 -27.60 3.49 -12.83
N LEU A 445 -26.56 3.89 -12.08
CA LEU A 445 -26.23 3.33 -10.76
C LEU A 445 -27.31 3.69 -9.74
N HIS A 446 -27.76 4.95 -9.73
CA HIS A 446 -28.82 5.42 -8.82
C HIS A 446 -30.22 4.91 -9.19
N ALA A 447 -30.48 4.64 -10.47
CA ALA A 447 -31.75 4.08 -10.94
C ALA A 447 -31.96 2.60 -10.54
N GLY A 448 -31.00 1.96 -9.85
CA GLY A 448 -31.15 0.61 -9.29
C GLY A 448 -31.03 -0.53 -10.32
N TYR A 449 -30.46 -0.27 -11.50
CA TYR A 449 -30.21 -1.33 -12.49
C TYR A 449 -29.10 -2.31 -12.06
N GLY A 450 -28.21 -1.91 -11.14
CA GLY A 450 -27.10 -2.73 -10.65
C GLY A 450 -27.50 -3.94 -9.78
N GLU A 451 -28.58 -3.84 -8.99
CA GLU A 451 -29.02 -4.97 -8.13
C GLU A 451 -29.92 -5.96 -8.86
N ARG A 452 -30.72 -5.51 -9.85
CA ARG A 452 -31.69 -6.34 -10.57
C ARG A 452 -31.11 -7.25 -11.65
N ALA A 453 -29.91 -6.95 -12.17
CA ALA A 453 -29.25 -7.81 -13.17
C ALA A 453 -28.81 -9.17 -12.60
N SER A 454 -28.51 -9.23 -11.29
CA SER A 454 -28.08 -10.47 -10.61
C SER A 454 -29.23 -11.44 -10.33
N THR A 455 -30.43 -10.92 -10.07
CA THR A 455 -31.63 -11.72 -9.71
C THR A 455 -32.42 -12.17 -10.94
N ALA A 456 -32.45 -11.40 -12.03
CA ALA A 456 -33.21 -11.73 -13.23
C ALA A 456 -32.59 -12.85 -14.10
N LYS A 457 -31.28 -13.11 -14.01
CA LYS A 457 -30.60 -14.14 -14.83
C LYS A 457 -30.76 -15.58 -14.31
N ARG A 458 -31.26 -15.82 -13.08
CA ARG A 458 -31.59 -17.18 -12.60
C ARG A 458 -32.83 -17.80 -13.27
N LEU A 459 -33.67 -17.00 -13.91
CA LEU A 459 -34.93 -17.45 -14.53
C LEU A 459 -34.85 -17.65 -16.06
N ARG A 460 -33.73 -17.34 -16.71
CA ARG A 460 -33.61 -17.40 -18.20
C ARG A 460 -32.72 -18.52 -18.74
N LYS A 461 -32.30 -19.48 -17.91
CA LYS A 461 -31.48 -20.61 -18.38
C LYS A 461 -32.29 -21.77 -18.98
N ASP A 462 -33.62 -21.72 -18.90
CA ASP A 462 -34.52 -22.69 -19.51
C ASP A 462 -35.40 -21.99 -20.56
N ILE A 463 -34.91 -21.79 -21.78
CA ILE A 463 -35.69 -21.77 -23.04
C ILE A 463 -34.66 -21.81 -24.19
N THR A 464 -34.77 -22.85 -25.01
CA THR A 464 -33.98 -23.15 -26.23
C THR A 464 -34.09 -22.06 -27.31
N PRO A 465 -33.05 -21.81 -28.14
CA PRO A 465 -33.11 -20.84 -29.21
C PRO A 465 -33.61 -21.49 -30.52
N LEU A 466 -34.73 -21.02 -31.05
CA LEU A 466 -35.19 -21.30 -32.43
C LEU A 466 -35.65 -20.00 -33.09
N ALA A 467 -34.89 -19.60 -34.12
CA ALA A 467 -35.24 -18.80 -35.29
C ALA A 467 -36.00 -17.46 -35.13
N LEU A 468 -35.40 -16.35 -35.57
CA LEU A 468 -35.82 -15.66 -36.81
C LEU A 468 -34.75 -14.67 -37.32
N LYS A 469 -34.81 -14.43 -38.63
CA LYS A 469 -33.84 -13.80 -39.54
C LYS A 469 -34.26 -12.38 -39.95
N ASN A 470 -33.27 -11.58 -40.40
CA ASN A 470 -33.28 -10.49 -41.42
C ASN A 470 -33.85 -9.11 -40.99
N VAL A 471 -33.39 -7.89 -41.36
CA VAL A 471 -32.39 -7.19 -42.28
C VAL A 471 -32.64 -5.64 -42.05
N PRO A 472 -31.87 -4.60 -42.50
CA PRO A 472 -30.63 -4.52 -43.31
C PRO A 472 -29.44 -3.76 -42.67
N MET A 473 -28.25 -4.03 -43.24
CA MET A 473 -27.07 -3.15 -43.24
C MET A 473 -27.31 -1.96 -44.17
N GLU A 474 -26.91 -0.76 -43.74
CA GLU A 474 -26.51 0.31 -44.66
C GLU A 474 -24.99 0.42 -44.65
N ASN A 475 -24.43 0.28 -45.86
CA ASN A 475 -23.04 0.54 -46.20
C ASN A 475 -22.76 2.04 -46.09
N ASP A 476 -21.65 2.40 -45.44
CA ASP A 476 -20.85 3.51 -45.95
C ASP A 476 -19.39 3.06 -46.07
N GLY A 477 -19.02 2.80 -47.32
CA GLY A 477 -17.67 2.45 -47.73
C GLY A 477 -16.85 3.71 -47.92
N LYS A 478 -15.76 3.81 -47.18
CA LYS A 478 -14.55 4.52 -47.61
C LYS A 478 -13.36 3.62 -47.31
N GLY A 479 -12.91 2.92 -48.35
CA GLY A 479 -11.61 2.27 -48.35
C GLY A 479 -10.51 3.34 -48.39
N ASP A 480 -9.51 3.23 -47.53
CA ASP A 480 -8.16 2.78 -47.88
C ASP A 480 -7.17 3.13 -46.75
N ALA A 481 -6.06 2.40 -46.70
CA ALA A 481 -4.81 2.65 -45.97
C ALA A 481 -4.66 2.17 -44.50
N CYS A 482 -3.93 1.05 -44.38
CA CYS A 482 -2.96 0.73 -43.32
C CYS A 482 -3.50 0.44 -41.91
N SER A 483 -3.37 -0.83 -41.50
CA SER A 483 -3.49 -1.34 -40.14
C SER A 483 -2.57 -0.62 -39.15
N LYS A 484 -3.02 0.54 -38.65
CA LYS A 484 -2.52 1.15 -37.41
C LYS A 484 -3.21 0.45 -36.24
N GLY A 485 -2.42 -0.18 -35.37
CA GLY A 485 -2.92 -0.92 -34.22
C GLY A 485 -3.85 -0.06 -33.34
N GLU A 486 -4.96 -0.66 -32.93
CA GLU A 486 -5.92 -0.05 -32.01
C GLU A 486 -5.23 0.30 -30.67
N SER A 487 -5.50 1.50 -30.13
CA SER A 487 -4.93 1.94 -28.85
C SER A 487 -5.43 1.07 -27.69
N LEU A 488 -4.59 0.82 -26.67
CA LEU A 488 -4.96 0.06 -25.47
C LEU A 488 -6.23 0.61 -24.82
N VAL A 489 -6.43 1.93 -24.82
CA VAL A 489 -7.65 2.56 -24.31
C VAL A 489 -8.89 2.06 -25.05
N SER A 490 -8.85 1.98 -26.37
CA SER A 490 -9.99 1.48 -27.14
C SER A 490 -10.27 -0.01 -26.88
N ARG A 491 -9.24 -0.81 -26.59
CA ARG A 491 -9.39 -2.23 -26.20
C ARG A 491 -9.91 -2.42 -24.79
N LEU A 492 -9.66 -1.49 -23.88
CA LEU A 492 -10.11 -1.58 -22.47
C LEU A 492 -11.50 -0.96 -22.25
N ARG A 493 -11.97 -0.09 -23.15
CA ARG A 493 -13.30 0.54 -23.11
C ARG A 493 -14.43 -0.45 -23.31
N LEU A 494 -15.38 -0.43 -22.38
CA LEU A 494 -16.67 -1.10 -22.56
C LEU A 494 -17.52 -0.33 -23.56
N ASP A 495 -17.98 -1.04 -24.60
CA ASP A 495 -18.90 -0.53 -25.59
C ASP A 495 -20.32 -1.00 -25.25
N ARG A 496 -21.23 -0.05 -24.98
CA ARG A 496 -22.63 -0.36 -24.60
C ARG A 496 -23.37 -1.27 -25.58
N ALA A 497 -23.00 -1.23 -26.87
CA ALA A 497 -23.62 -2.02 -27.92
C ALA A 497 -23.05 -3.45 -28.01
N LYS A 498 -21.77 -3.65 -27.70
CA LYS A 498 -21.09 -4.96 -27.80
C LYS A 498 -21.07 -5.71 -26.46
N ASP A 499 -21.04 -4.98 -25.35
CA ASP A 499 -20.81 -5.50 -24.00
C ASP A 499 -22.06 -5.37 -23.11
N SER A 500 -23.26 -5.39 -23.68
CA SER A 500 -24.51 -5.29 -22.91
C SER A 500 -24.70 -6.42 -21.88
N ASP A 501 -23.99 -7.54 -22.08
CA ASP A 501 -23.96 -8.70 -21.18
C ASP A 501 -22.83 -8.68 -20.14
N PHE A 502 -21.98 -7.64 -20.11
CA PHE A 502 -20.87 -7.53 -19.17
C PHE A 502 -21.36 -7.53 -17.72
N VAL A 503 -20.84 -8.46 -16.92
CA VAL A 503 -21.11 -8.55 -15.48
C VAL A 503 -19.80 -8.38 -14.73
N PRO A 504 -19.67 -7.36 -13.85
CA PRO A 504 -18.46 -7.19 -13.06
C PRO A 504 -18.30 -8.36 -12.09
N LEU A 505 -17.06 -8.79 -11.90
CA LEU A 505 -16.71 -9.85 -10.96
C LEU A 505 -16.93 -9.38 -9.52
N PRO A 506 -17.53 -10.21 -8.66
CA PRO A 506 -17.58 -9.94 -7.23
C PRO A 506 -16.17 -9.75 -6.65
N GLY A 507 -15.99 -8.70 -5.84
CA GLY A 507 -14.69 -8.35 -5.26
C GLY A 507 -14.02 -9.48 -4.46
N GLN A 508 -14.81 -10.38 -3.86
CA GLN A 508 -14.28 -11.56 -3.16
C GLN A 508 -13.57 -12.54 -4.09
N LEU A 509 -14.16 -12.83 -5.26
CA LEU A 509 -13.56 -13.72 -6.25
C LEU A 509 -12.33 -13.07 -6.87
N LEU A 510 -12.39 -11.77 -7.12
CA LEU A 510 -11.26 -11.00 -7.61
C LEU A 510 -10.09 -11.01 -6.61
N ARG A 511 -10.36 -10.84 -5.31
CA ARG A 511 -9.36 -10.94 -4.24
C ARG A 511 -8.68 -12.31 -4.22
N LYS A 512 -9.44 -13.40 -4.37
CA LYS A 512 -8.90 -14.76 -4.46
C LYS A 512 -8.04 -14.96 -5.71
N TYR A 513 -8.48 -14.43 -6.85
CA TYR A 513 -7.72 -14.48 -8.10
C TYR A 513 -6.38 -13.75 -7.98
N ILE A 514 -6.36 -12.53 -7.41
CA ILE A 514 -5.14 -11.76 -7.16
C ILE A 514 -4.21 -12.54 -6.21
N ALA A 515 -4.75 -13.09 -5.12
CA ALA A 515 -3.97 -13.88 -4.17
C ALA A 515 -3.34 -15.12 -4.84
N TYR A 516 -4.09 -15.83 -5.69
CA TYR A 516 -3.59 -16.98 -6.44
C TYR A 516 -2.46 -16.57 -7.38
N ALA A 517 -2.67 -15.54 -8.21
CA ALA A 517 -1.69 -15.08 -9.19
C ALA A 517 -0.37 -14.64 -8.53
N ARG A 518 -0.43 -13.96 -7.39
CA ARG A 518 0.76 -13.54 -6.62
C ARG A 518 1.53 -14.70 -6.00
N THR A 519 0.84 -15.80 -5.71
CA THR A 519 1.41 -16.95 -4.99
C THR A 519 2.03 -17.97 -5.95
N PHE A 520 1.40 -18.21 -7.11
CA PHE A 520 1.77 -19.31 -8.00
C PHE A 520 2.42 -18.88 -9.32
N VAL A 521 2.29 -17.62 -9.75
CA VAL A 521 2.75 -17.18 -11.07
C VAL A 521 3.98 -16.28 -10.99
N PHE A 522 5.08 -16.74 -11.61
CA PHE A 522 6.38 -16.08 -11.63
C PHE A 522 6.87 -15.86 -13.07
N PRO A 523 6.38 -14.82 -13.77
CA PRO A 523 6.71 -14.60 -15.17
C PRO A 523 8.20 -14.35 -15.40
N ARG A 524 8.71 -14.85 -16.53
CA ARG A 524 10.09 -14.63 -16.99
C ARG A 524 10.11 -13.74 -18.22
N MET A 525 11.11 -12.86 -18.27
CA MET A 525 11.29 -11.94 -19.39
C MET A 525 11.74 -12.68 -20.65
N SER A 526 11.02 -12.50 -21.76
CA SER A 526 11.44 -12.97 -23.08
C SER A 526 12.41 -11.98 -23.73
N LYS A 527 13.33 -12.48 -24.56
CA LYS A 527 14.27 -11.64 -25.32
C LYS A 527 13.58 -10.55 -26.19
N PRO A 528 12.55 -10.88 -27.00
CA PRO A 528 11.91 -9.85 -27.84
C PRO A 528 11.17 -8.77 -27.02
N ALA A 529 10.59 -9.13 -25.88
CA ALA A 529 9.98 -8.14 -24.98
C ALA A 529 11.05 -7.22 -24.34
N ALA A 530 12.19 -7.78 -23.93
CA ALA A 530 13.29 -7.01 -23.36
C ALA A 530 13.84 -5.95 -24.35
N ASP A 531 13.98 -6.31 -25.63
CA ASP A 531 14.45 -5.40 -26.68
C ASP A 531 13.50 -4.19 -26.84
N ILE A 532 12.19 -4.40 -26.75
CA ILE A 532 11.19 -3.32 -26.85
C ILE A 532 11.30 -2.36 -25.67
N LEU A 533 11.37 -2.89 -24.45
CA LEU A 533 11.51 -2.08 -23.24
C LEU A 533 12.85 -1.32 -23.23
N GLN A 534 13.93 -1.95 -23.69
CA GLN A 534 15.25 -1.31 -23.80
C GLN A 534 15.23 -0.16 -24.81
N ARG A 535 14.67 -0.37 -26.01
CA ARG A 535 14.55 0.67 -27.03
C ARG A 535 13.74 1.85 -26.52
N PHE A 536 12.60 1.59 -25.86
CA PHE A 536 11.78 2.63 -25.27
C PHE A 536 12.50 3.41 -24.16
N TYR A 537 13.23 2.71 -23.28
CA TYR A 537 14.04 3.36 -22.23
C TYR A 537 15.13 4.28 -22.81
N LEU A 538 15.83 3.84 -23.86
CA LEU A 538 16.85 4.66 -24.53
C LEU A 538 16.22 5.91 -25.17
N GLN A 539 15.08 5.75 -25.86
CA GLN A 539 14.33 6.87 -26.42
C GLN A 539 13.91 7.89 -25.35
N LEU A 540 13.40 7.41 -24.22
CA LEU A 540 13.05 8.27 -23.09
C LEU A 540 14.29 9.03 -22.57
N ARG A 541 15.44 8.36 -22.44
CA ARG A 541 16.67 8.96 -21.92
C ARG A 541 17.26 10.03 -22.84
N ASP A 542 17.24 9.82 -24.15
CA ASP A 542 17.75 10.78 -25.13
C ASP A 542 16.96 12.10 -25.10
N GLN A 543 15.65 12.03 -24.86
CA GLN A 543 14.74 13.18 -24.86
C GLN A 543 14.81 14.02 -23.57
N ASN A 544 15.29 13.49 -22.44
CA ASN A 544 15.33 14.18 -21.14
C ASN A 544 16.64 14.90 -20.81
N THR A 545 17.37 15.36 -21.82
CA THR A 545 18.61 16.14 -21.62
C THR A 545 18.32 17.60 -21.20
N SER A 546 17.06 18.03 -21.16
CA SER A 546 16.62 19.36 -20.71
C SER A 546 16.52 19.45 -19.17
N ALA A 547 17.08 20.52 -18.60
CA ALA A 547 17.42 20.66 -17.17
C ALA A 547 16.25 20.70 -16.16
N ASP A 548 15.01 20.84 -16.62
CA ASP A 548 13.82 21.05 -15.77
C ASP A 548 12.97 19.78 -15.51
N GLY A 549 13.28 18.68 -16.19
CA GLY A 549 12.56 17.41 -16.06
C GLY A 549 13.01 16.58 -14.86
N THR A 550 12.14 15.70 -14.35
CA THR A 550 12.58 14.62 -13.45
C THR A 550 13.57 13.72 -14.20
N PRO A 551 14.81 13.53 -13.71
CA PRO A 551 15.82 12.77 -14.44
C PRO A 551 15.36 11.32 -14.64
N ILE A 552 15.49 10.81 -15.87
CA ILE A 552 15.27 9.39 -16.14
C ILE A 552 16.47 8.62 -15.63
N THR A 553 16.23 7.77 -14.64
CA THR A 553 17.24 6.91 -14.03
C THR A 553 17.01 5.46 -14.44
N ALA A 554 17.98 4.59 -14.14
CA ALA A 554 17.82 3.14 -14.33
C ALA A 554 16.59 2.56 -13.60
N ARG A 555 16.07 3.26 -12.57
CA ARG A 555 14.82 2.89 -11.88
C ARG A 555 13.63 2.80 -12.83
N GLN A 556 13.56 3.66 -13.84
CA GLN A 556 12.46 3.64 -14.81
C GLN A 556 12.49 2.37 -15.67
N LEU A 557 13.68 1.85 -15.98
CA LEU A 557 13.80 0.56 -16.64
C LEU A 557 13.35 -0.58 -15.72
N GLU A 558 13.71 -0.54 -14.43
CA GLU A 558 13.20 -1.49 -13.45
C GLU A 558 11.67 -1.42 -13.31
N SER A 559 11.09 -0.21 -13.32
CA SER A 559 9.64 0.02 -13.30
C SER A 559 8.96 -0.64 -14.50
N LEU A 560 9.50 -0.47 -15.72
CA LEU A 560 8.99 -1.11 -16.93
C LEU A 560 9.03 -2.64 -16.83
N VAL A 561 10.10 -3.20 -16.28
CA VAL A 561 10.23 -4.65 -16.07
C VAL A 561 9.20 -5.15 -15.06
N ARG A 562 9.02 -4.46 -13.91
CA ARG A 562 8.02 -4.82 -12.90
C ARG A 562 6.60 -4.76 -13.46
N LEU A 563 6.29 -3.73 -14.25
CA LEU A 563 4.98 -3.57 -14.89
C LEU A 563 4.71 -4.68 -15.93
N ALA A 564 5.72 -5.05 -16.72
CA ALA A 564 5.60 -6.15 -17.69
C ALA A 564 5.42 -7.51 -17.01
N GLU A 565 6.13 -7.75 -15.91
CA GLU A 565 5.91 -8.93 -15.05
C GLU A 565 4.50 -8.94 -14.47
N ALA A 566 4.02 -7.80 -13.95
CA ALA A 566 2.67 -7.69 -13.43
C ALA A 566 1.62 -7.96 -14.52
N ARG A 567 1.81 -7.44 -15.74
CA ARG A 567 0.87 -7.63 -16.86
C ARG A 567 0.73 -9.09 -17.26
N ALA A 568 1.85 -9.81 -17.38
CA ALA A 568 1.86 -11.24 -17.66
C ALA A 568 1.23 -12.04 -16.50
N ARG A 569 1.44 -11.61 -15.25
CA ARG A 569 0.85 -12.23 -14.06
C ARG A 569 -0.68 -12.12 -14.02
N VAL A 570 -1.28 -11.01 -14.50
CA VAL A 570 -2.74 -10.87 -14.59
C VAL A 570 -3.35 -12.02 -15.41
N ASP A 571 -2.72 -12.35 -16.54
CA ASP A 571 -3.19 -13.40 -17.47
C ASP A 571 -2.68 -14.80 -17.08
N LEU A 572 -2.08 -14.95 -15.88
CA LEU A 572 -1.48 -16.19 -15.36
C LEU A 572 -0.41 -16.80 -16.27
N ARG A 573 0.31 -15.98 -17.04
CA ARG A 573 1.36 -16.44 -17.97
C ARG A 573 2.72 -16.59 -17.26
N GLU A 574 3.48 -17.62 -17.65
CA GLU A 574 4.85 -17.83 -17.15
C GLU A 574 5.91 -17.05 -17.94
N GLU A 575 5.58 -16.53 -19.11
CA GLU A 575 6.48 -15.75 -19.95
C GLU A 575 5.86 -14.40 -20.36
N ILE A 576 6.69 -13.36 -20.39
CA ILE A 576 6.30 -12.01 -20.80
C ILE A 576 6.29 -11.93 -22.32
N THR A 577 5.14 -11.62 -22.90
CA THR A 577 4.97 -11.51 -24.36
C THR A 577 5.34 -10.12 -24.87
N VAL A 578 5.48 -10.00 -26.19
CA VAL A 578 5.70 -8.72 -26.88
C VAL A 578 4.53 -7.75 -26.68
N GLN A 579 3.29 -8.27 -26.67
CA GLN A 579 2.09 -7.46 -26.46
C GLN A 579 2.06 -6.87 -25.04
N ASP A 580 2.46 -7.65 -24.03
CA ASP A 580 2.54 -7.16 -22.65
C ASP A 580 3.53 -5.99 -22.53
N ALA A 581 4.67 -6.05 -23.23
CA ALA A 581 5.63 -4.96 -23.28
C ALA A 581 5.06 -3.72 -23.99
N MET A 582 4.30 -3.88 -25.07
CA MET A 582 3.65 -2.76 -25.77
C MET A 582 2.57 -2.10 -24.90
N ASP A 583 1.72 -2.88 -24.24
CA ASP A 583 0.69 -2.39 -23.31
C ASP A 583 1.32 -1.54 -22.20
N VAL A 584 2.42 -2.02 -21.61
CA VAL A 584 3.15 -1.31 -20.54
C VAL A 584 3.80 -0.02 -21.06
N VAL A 585 4.33 -0.02 -22.27
CA VAL A 585 4.86 1.20 -22.89
C VAL A 585 3.77 2.24 -23.08
N GLU A 586 2.56 1.84 -23.49
CA GLU A 586 1.42 2.75 -23.63
C GLU A 586 0.99 3.33 -22.27
N ILE A 587 0.85 2.48 -21.24
CA ILE A 587 0.54 2.93 -19.86
C ILE A 587 1.60 3.90 -19.34
N MET A 588 2.89 3.61 -19.56
CA MET A 588 3.99 4.46 -19.11
C MET A 588 3.99 5.80 -19.86
N LYS A 589 3.77 5.80 -21.17
CA LYS A 589 3.65 7.04 -21.96
C LYS A 589 2.54 7.92 -21.44
N GLU A 590 1.38 7.35 -21.13
CA GLU A 590 0.23 8.06 -20.58
C GLU A 590 0.50 8.64 -19.19
N SER A 591 1.23 7.90 -18.33
CA SER A 591 1.69 8.43 -17.04
C SER A 591 2.69 9.59 -17.18
N LEU A 592 3.40 9.67 -18.30
CA LEU A 592 4.35 10.74 -18.59
C LEU A 592 3.75 11.82 -19.50
N TYR A 593 2.55 11.63 -20.04
CA TYR A 593 2.00 12.36 -21.18
C TYR A 593 1.91 13.86 -20.93
N ASP A 594 1.44 14.27 -19.76
CA ASP A 594 1.28 15.70 -19.45
C ASP A 594 2.61 16.40 -19.08
N LYS A 595 3.75 15.67 -19.04
CA LYS A 595 5.09 16.31 -19.05
C LYS A 595 5.53 16.77 -20.45
N TYR A 596 4.92 16.25 -21.52
CA TYR A 596 5.40 16.42 -22.91
C TYR A 596 4.33 16.95 -23.88
N VAL A 597 3.17 17.39 -23.37
CA VAL A 597 2.05 17.85 -24.22
C VAL A 597 1.79 19.33 -24.00
N ASP A 598 1.82 20.08 -25.09
CA ASP A 598 1.56 21.51 -25.11
C ASP A 598 0.09 21.84 -24.83
N GLU A 599 -0.19 23.13 -24.58
CA GLU A 599 -1.55 23.66 -24.37
C GLU A 599 -2.51 23.33 -25.51
N HIS A 600 -1.99 23.03 -26.71
CA HIS A 600 -2.75 22.67 -27.90
C HIS A 600 -2.93 21.16 -28.11
N GLY A 601 -2.51 20.30 -27.17
CA GLY A 601 -2.74 18.85 -27.25
C GLY A 601 -1.84 18.10 -28.24
N VAL A 602 -0.81 18.76 -28.77
CA VAL A 602 0.24 18.15 -29.59
C VAL A 602 1.37 17.68 -28.66
N LEU A 603 1.87 16.47 -28.90
CA LEU A 603 3.08 15.93 -28.28
C LEU A 603 4.28 16.75 -28.77
N ASP A 604 4.66 17.78 -28.00
CA ASP A 604 5.84 18.57 -28.28
C ASP A 604 6.95 18.20 -27.30
N PHE A 605 7.85 17.33 -27.78
CA PHE A 605 9.03 16.87 -27.04
C PHE A 605 10.05 18.02 -26.80
N GLY A 606 9.80 19.21 -27.36
CA GLY A 606 10.63 20.41 -27.19
C GLY A 606 10.30 21.30 -25.99
N ARG A 607 9.21 21.05 -25.25
CA ARG A 607 8.86 21.86 -24.07
C ARG A 607 9.78 21.55 -22.88
N SER A 608 10.96 22.17 -22.91
CA SER A 608 11.63 22.60 -21.68
C SER A 608 10.59 23.37 -20.86
N GLY A 609 10.52 23.13 -19.55
CA GLY A 609 9.66 23.89 -18.65
C GLY A 609 9.77 25.40 -18.88
N GLY A 610 8.81 26.16 -18.34
CA GLY A 610 8.65 27.62 -18.53
C GLY A 610 9.90 28.50 -18.34
N MET A 611 11.08 27.94 -18.03
CA MET A 611 12.39 28.57 -18.16
C MET A 611 12.77 29.02 -19.58
N SER A 612 12.33 28.40 -20.69
CA SER A 612 12.69 28.92 -22.03
C SER A 612 12.07 30.29 -22.28
N GLN A 613 10.75 30.41 -22.08
CA GLN A 613 10.05 31.69 -22.17
C GLN A 613 10.47 32.67 -21.07
N GLN A 614 10.82 32.24 -19.85
CA GLN A 614 11.34 33.13 -18.81
C GLN A 614 12.77 33.61 -19.09
N LYS A 615 13.63 32.78 -19.70
CA LYS A 615 15.00 33.17 -20.11
C LYS A 615 14.95 34.11 -21.29
N GLU A 616 14.08 33.85 -22.26
CA GLU A 616 13.81 34.75 -23.37
C GLU A 616 13.13 36.04 -22.91
N ALA A 617 12.19 35.97 -21.96
CA ALA A 617 11.59 37.14 -21.31
C ALA A 617 12.61 37.95 -20.53
N LYS A 618 13.49 37.33 -19.74
CA LYS A 618 14.58 38.04 -19.04
C LYS A 618 15.56 38.67 -20.04
N ARG A 619 15.91 37.95 -21.12
CA ARG A 619 16.79 38.46 -22.19
C ARG A 619 16.15 39.64 -22.90
N PHE A 620 14.86 39.54 -23.21
CA PHE A 620 14.06 40.59 -23.83
C PHE A 620 13.88 41.81 -22.93
N LEU A 621 13.50 41.61 -21.67
CA LEU A 621 13.37 42.68 -20.67
C LEU A 621 14.72 43.35 -20.38
N SER A 622 15.82 42.60 -20.35
CA SER A 622 17.17 43.18 -20.19
C SER A 622 17.57 44.06 -21.38
N ALA A 623 17.18 43.67 -22.59
CA ALA A 623 17.44 44.46 -23.79
C ALA A 623 16.52 45.69 -23.88
N LEU A 624 15.26 45.56 -23.47
CA LEU A 624 14.32 46.68 -23.35
C LEU A 624 14.78 47.69 -22.31
N ASN A 625 15.20 47.25 -21.11
CA ASN A 625 15.78 48.13 -20.09
C ASN A 625 17.05 48.83 -20.61
N LYS A 626 17.94 48.09 -21.28
CA LYS A 626 19.14 48.67 -21.90
C LYS A 626 18.79 49.72 -22.98
N GLN A 627 17.73 49.50 -23.76
CA GLN A 627 17.25 50.49 -24.73
C GLN A 627 16.59 51.70 -24.05
N SER A 628 15.87 51.47 -22.95
CA SER A 628 15.30 52.52 -22.08
C SER A 628 16.39 53.43 -21.53
N ASP A 629 17.48 52.85 -21.00
CA ASP A 629 18.61 53.59 -20.43
C ASP A 629 19.33 54.44 -21.50
N LEU A 630 19.53 53.88 -22.70
CA LEU A 630 20.18 54.56 -23.82
C LEU A 630 19.34 55.70 -24.41
N GLN A 631 18.02 55.54 -24.44
CA GLN A 631 17.10 56.50 -25.07
C GLN A 631 16.40 57.43 -24.06
N GLN A 632 16.58 57.21 -22.75
CA GLN A 632 15.88 57.92 -21.66
C GLN A 632 14.36 57.96 -21.89
N LYS A 633 13.79 56.84 -22.35
CA LYS A 633 12.38 56.71 -22.74
C LYS A 633 11.80 55.45 -22.12
N ASP A 634 10.83 55.61 -21.22
CA ASP A 634 10.21 54.48 -20.50
C ASP A 634 8.99 53.89 -21.24
N CYS A 635 8.51 54.55 -22.29
CA CYS A 635 7.34 54.16 -23.07
C CYS A 635 7.73 53.75 -24.49
N PHE A 636 7.41 52.52 -24.88
CA PHE A 636 7.69 51.96 -26.20
C PHE A 636 6.40 51.70 -26.97
N SER A 637 6.42 52.01 -28.26
CA SER A 637 5.38 51.61 -29.20
C SER A 637 5.51 50.14 -29.56
N ILE A 638 4.42 49.47 -29.90
CA ILE A 638 4.43 48.06 -30.27
C ILE A 638 5.38 47.78 -31.45
N SER A 639 5.48 48.71 -32.40
CA SER A 639 6.43 48.66 -33.53
C SER A 639 7.89 48.67 -33.09
N GLU A 640 8.25 49.50 -32.11
CA GLU A 640 9.61 49.53 -31.55
C GLU A 640 9.94 48.21 -30.84
N ILE A 641 8.93 47.60 -30.21
CA ILE A 641 9.05 46.33 -29.50
C ILE A 641 9.26 45.17 -30.49
N TYR A 642 8.55 45.11 -31.61
CA TYR A 642 8.80 44.10 -32.65
C TYR A 642 10.20 44.24 -33.26
N ILE A 643 10.63 45.47 -33.57
CA ILE A 643 11.99 45.71 -34.12
C ILE A 643 13.07 45.25 -33.13
N LEU A 644 12.85 45.45 -31.84
CA LEU A 644 13.76 44.96 -30.80
C LEU A 644 13.71 43.43 -30.67
N ALA A 645 12.53 42.81 -30.76
CA ALA A 645 12.36 41.35 -30.76
C ALA A 645 13.12 40.70 -31.93
N ASP A 646 12.98 41.25 -33.13
CA ASP A 646 13.68 40.79 -34.33
C ASP A 646 15.21 40.96 -34.20
N ARG A 647 15.67 42.09 -33.64
CA ARG A 647 17.09 42.35 -33.42
C ARG A 647 17.75 41.35 -32.47
N ILE A 648 17.01 40.84 -31.49
CA ILE A 648 17.50 39.88 -30.49
C ILE A 648 17.41 38.44 -31.00
N GLY A 649 16.64 38.21 -32.07
CA GLY A 649 16.32 36.88 -32.59
C GLY A 649 15.50 36.08 -31.57
N LEU A 650 14.40 36.66 -31.08
CA LEU A 650 13.52 36.03 -30.11
C LEU A 650 12.80 34.84 -30.77
N GLN A 651 12.93 33.61 -30.22
CA GLN A 651 12.31 32.42 -30.78
C GLN A 651 10.99 32.10 -30.07
N VAL A 652 9.98 32.94 -30.31
CA VAL A 652 8.64 32.76 -29.71
C VAL A 652 7.61 32.54 -30.82
N PRO A 653 6.71 31.54 -30.68
CA PRO A 653 5.74 31.18 -31.72
C PRO A 653 4.71 32.29 -32.01
N ASP A 654 4.39 33.12 -31.02
CA ASP A 654 3.52 34.29 -31.18
C ASP A 654 3.97 35.42 -30.24
N ILE A 655 4.34 36.56 -30.83
CA ILE A 655 4.91 37.71 -30.12
C ILE A 655 3.80 38.50 -29.38
N ASP A 656 2.57 38.46 -29.88
CA ASP A 656 1.46 39.26 -29.34
C ASP A 656 0.98 38.70 -28.01
N THR A 657 0.73 37.40 -27.97
CA THR A 657 0.44 36.67 -26.73
C THR A 657 1.59 36.75 -25.73
N PHE A 658 2.84 36.78 -26.20
CA PHE A 658 4.01 36.97 -25.32
C PHE A 658 4.05 38.36 -24.67
N ILE A 659 3.79 39.43 -25.41
CA ILE A 659 3.72 40.80 -24.86
C ILE A 659 2.53 40.94 -23.91
N GLU A 660 1.39 40.33 -24.21
CA GLU A 660 0.22 40.32 -23.33
C GLU A 660 0.49 39.55 -22.03
N ASN A 661 1.23 38.45 -22.08
CA ASN A 661 1.70 37.73 -20.89
C ASN A 661 2.66 38.57 -20.04
N LEU A 662 3.57 39.33 -20.66
CA LEU A 662 4.42 40.27 -19.91
C LEU A 662 3.63 41.41 -19.26
N ASN A 663 2.50 41.79 -19.88
CA ASN A 663 1.58 42.77 -19.32
C ASN A 663 0.74 42.20 -18.16
N SER A 664 0.27 40.96 -18.26
CA SER A 664 -0.48 40.30 -17.19
C SER A 664 0.38 40.01 -15.95
N VAL A 665 1.67 39.70 -16.16
CA VAL A 665 2.65 39.51 -15.07
C VAL A 665 3.14 40.84 -14.50
N GLY A 666 2.91 41.96 -15.19
CA GLY A 666 3.23 43.31 -14.72
C GLY A 666 4.69 43.74 -14.94
N TYR A 667 5.42 43.09 -15.86
CA TYR A 667 6.75 43.56 -16.29
C TYR A 667 6.67 44.68 -17.34
N LEU A 668 5.60 44.67 -18.15
CA LEU A 668 5.21 45.74 -19.06
C LEU A 668 3.84 46.27 -18.63
N LEU A 669 3.58 47.56 -18.78
CA LEU A 669 2.27 48.15 -18.50
C LEU A 669 1.70 48.80 -19.75
N LYS A 670 0.57 48.31 -20.24
CA LYS A 670 -0.16 48.93 -21.34
C LYS A 670 -0.75 50.27 -20.88
N LYS A 671 -0.25 51.39 -21.43
CA LYS A 671 -0.68 52.76 -21.06
C LYS A 671 -1.57 53.43 -22.11
N GLY A 672 -1.65 52.88 -23.32
CA GLY A 672 -2.48 53.40 -24.40
C GLY A 672 -2.62 52.41 -25.57
N PRO A 673 -3.32 52.81 -26.65
CA PRO A 673 -3.42 51.98 -27.85
C PRO A 673 -2.03 51.78 -28.46
N LYS A 674 -1.54 50.54 -28.42
CA LYS A 674 -0.23 50.13 -28.95
C LYS A 674 0.99 50.74 -28.23
N THR A 675 0.86 51.18 -26.98
CA THR A 675 1.97 51.70 -26.17
C THR A 675 2.12 50.96 -24.84
N TYR A 676 3.36 50.58 -24.52
CA TYR A 676 3.74 49.81 -23.33
C TYR A 676 4.84 50.54 -22.57
N GLN A 677 4.70 50.63 -21.24
CA GLN A 677 5.69 51.21 -20.34
C GLN A 677 6.48 50.09 -19.65
N VAL A 678 7.81 50.22 -19.61
CA VAL A 678 8.68 49.31 -18.87
C VAL A 678 8.78 49.79 -17.42
N LEU A 679 8.59 48.89 -16.46
CA LEU A 679 8.82 49.18 -15.04
C LEU A 679 10.30 48.97 -14.73
N SER A 680 11.09 50.04 -14.82
CA SER A 680 12.48 50.01 -14.36
C SER A 680 12.52 49.96 -12.82
N SER A 681 13.26 49.01 -12.27
CA SER A 681 13.44 48.81 -10.83
C SER A 681 14.32 49.88 -10.15
N SER A 682 14.64 50.99 -10.82
CA SER A 682 15.62 51.99 -10.35
C SER A 682 15.04 53.32 -9.85
N TYR A 683 13.71 53.48 -9.71
CA TYR A 683 13.13 54.66 -9.05
C TYR A 683 12.00 54.31 -8.07
N THR A 684 12.35 53.69 -6.94
CA THR A 684 11.55 53.74 -5.71
C THR A 684 12.29 54.55 -4.66
N SER A 685 12.29 55.88 -4.83
CA SER A 685 12.54 56.81 -3.74
C SER A 685 11.76 58.09 -4.00
N GLN A 686 10.87 58.42 -3.04
CA GLN A 686 9.90 59.54 -2.98
C GLN A 686 8.55 59.22 -3.67
N SER A 687 7.38 59.40 -3.06
CA SER A 687 7.01 60.03 -1.79
C SER A 687 5.68 59.43 -1.32
N THR A 688 5.61 59.08 -0.04
CA THR A 688 4.34 58.95 0.68
C THR A 688 3.65 60.30 0.68
N ARG A 689 2.74 60.53 -0.27
CA ARG A 689 1.72 61.57 -0.16
C ARG A 689 0.48 60.95 0.48
N SER A 690 0.38 61.18 1.78
CA SER A 690 -0.87 61.24 2.50
C SER A 690 -1.85 62.20 1.81
N ARG A 691 -3.07 61.75 1.53
CA ARG A 691 -4.34 62.48 1.74
C ARG A 691 -5.52 61.70 1.13
N GLY A 692 -6.56 61.54 1.93
CA GLY A 692 -7.90 61.10 1.53
C GLY A 692 -8.37 59.91 2.32
#